data_AF-A0A418D3M9-F1
#
_entry.id   AF-A0A418D3M9-F1
#
_cell.length_a   1.000
_cell.length_b   1.000
_cell.length_c   1.000
_cell.angle_alpha   90.00
_cell.angle_beta   90.00
_cell.angle_gamma   90.00
#
_symmetry.space_group_name_H-M   'P 1'
#
loop_
_entity.id
_entity.type
_entity.pdbx_description
1 polymer ?
#
loop_
_entity_poly.entity_id
_entity_poly.type
_entity_poly.pdbx_seq_one_letter_code
_entity_poly.pdbx_strand_id
1 'polypeptide(L)'
;MNAVDEPFAYAELTEAESDEALQKALQSVLLKRKQYQMNATKQLQKELDAQARSIERAVSMAKITCALNESNSQAAPSSSATTNMAIPMFATPKSTFQDFHPYSNNLPTPNPALAVPTTATSSAVAVPSGLDTILPPPSAALTATNPMSSTSTTSTTFVGLVVVSTAFKYVPPLADSMLAAASSLHTVLCDVSLGGFLNQATKLLVNPSLVEFQTELATFETAVDPQSTFFMLVVSRVSSVDELVLTALHEQQLAAAIDRIPSQRKLLAFDVCHLQSILPPVTTKEDAPPPSSIKGRIHEDFARKFLSRLRELETQRQVARAKADHIPLKSLPATQVPVLVLEACKARSQVAIHENAGSGNAFFLRRFVDAFRGAAASPGRRDAFKNWTEDDAKFPFVYARDVVTYVAAAVQFDAYVASSRARDAMTAKDLLTVQFEEAASVRDMSQTPQLHCDVPGLDFRLGKVPQPPMNTPTPPTLVSASTTSLQVTWTLPPGDNRTPVLGYQLERKGDGPASETWTLVATRLVQTYEDVVHNAVVPPMTLTATGLASDAAFRFRVRARNAGGWGHIQGWTPAQKAGAKILLNDLFAKFSYAAFPSAHATGLWALRVITEPPTRRKIGRNEAAMKLQGLFRRRQARRLLAAMATALFPQIIDPATGLAYYYDTRTGAASWTPPSRFLVS
;
A
#
# COMPACT_ATOMS: atom_id res chain seq x y z
N MET A 1 4.21 -18.05 -30.28
CA MET A 1 5.58 -18.57 -30.02
C MET A 1 6.06 -18.03 -28.69
N ASN A 2 6.00 -18.86 -27.65
CA ASN A 2 6.85 -18.85 -26.45
C ASN A 2 6.74 -20.24 -25.82
N ALA A 3 7.86 -20.76 -25.34
CA ALA A 3 8.15 -22.17 -25.17
C ALA A 3 7.40 -22.83 -24.00
N VAL A 4 6.28 -23.51 -24.27
CA VAL A 4 5.77 -24.71 -23.54
C VAL A 4 4.79 -25.49 -24.44
N ASP A 5 5.11 -25.68 -25.73
CA ASP A 5 4.30 -26.56 -26.57
C ASP A 5 5.22 -27.67 -27.10
N GLU A 6 4.74 -28.91 -27.02
CA GLU A 6 5.45 -30.09 -27.52
C GLU A 6 5.94 -29.91 -28.96
N PRO A 7 7.12 -30.44 -29.33
CA PRO A 7 7.73 -30.24 -30.64
C PRO A 7 6.92 -30.80 -31.83
N PHE A 8 5.79 -31.49 -31.60
CA PHE A 8 4.94 -32.10 -32.63
C PHE A 8 3.49 -31.59 -32.66
N ALA A 9 3.13 -30.59 -31.83
CA ALA A 9 1.74 -30.17 -31.66
C ALA A 9 1.09 -29.48 -32.88
N TYR A 10 1.88 -29.16 -33.92
CA TYR A 10 1.41 -28.36 -35.06
C TYR A 10 1.50 -29.09 -36.42
N ALA A 11 1.93 -30.35 -36.46
CA ALA A 11 2.03 -31.13 -37.70
C ALA A 11 0.65 -31.32 -38.37
N GLU A 12 -0.40 -31.50 -37.57
CA GLU A 12 -1.79 -31.64 -38.06
C GLU A 12 -2.32 -30.37 -38.76
N LEU A 13 -1.73 -29.19 -38.49
CA LEU A 13 -2.13 -27.94 -39.14
C LEU A 13 -1.45 -27.75 -40.50
N THR A 14 -0.33 -28.42 -40.74
CA THR A 14 0.41 -28.34 -42.01
C THR A 14 -0.09 -29.32 -43.07
N GLU A 15 -0.89 -30.32 -42.69
CA GLU A 15 -1.45 -31.35 -43.58
C GLU A 15 -2.90 -31.07 -44.00
N ALA A 16 -3.50 -29.96 -43.57
CA ALA A 16 -4.89 -29.61 -43.85
C ALA A 16 -5.06 -28.98 -45.25
N GLU A 17 -5.71 -29.68 -46.18
CA GLU A 17 -5.92 -29.22 -47.57
C GLU A 17 -7.19 -28.35 -47.78
N SER A 18 -8.01 -28.15 -46.74
CA SER A 18 -9.24 -27.31 -46.80
C SER A 18 -9.46 -26.49 -45.52
N ASP A 19 -10.17 -25.36 -45.63
CA ASP A 19 -10.44 -24.45 -44.49
C ASP A 19 -11.22 -25.14 -43.35
N GLU A 20 -12.13 -26.07 -43.68
CA GLU A 20 -12.87 -26.84 -42.67
C GLU A 20 -11.97 -27.86 -41.95
N ALA A 21 -11.02 -28.47 -42.67
CA ALA A 21 -10.02 -29.35 -42.08
C ALA A 21 -9.04 -28.58 -41.18
N LEU A 22 -8.66 -27.36 -41.58
CA LEU A 22 -7.79 -26.49 -40.80
C LEU A 22 -8.47 -26.03 -39.49
N GLN A 23 -9.77 -25.72 -39.52
CA GLN A 23 -10.53 -25.40 -38.31
C GLN A 23 -10.62 -26.59 -37.35
N LYS A 24 -10.87 -27.80 -37.86
CA LYS A 24 -10.91 -29.02 -37.04
C LYS A 24 -9.53 -29.34 -36.44
N ALA A 25 -8.46 -29.19 -37.21
CA ALA A 25 -7.08 -29.35 -36.73
C ALA A 25 -6.70 -28.28 -35.68
N LEU A 26 -7.13 -27.03 -35.86
CA LEU A 26 -6.89 -25.99 -34.86
C LEU A 26 -7.62 -26.29 -33.55
N GLN A 27 -8.84 -26.79 -33.63
CA GLN A 27 -9.63 -27.16 -32.45
C GLN A 27 -9.02 -28.36 -31.71
N SER A 28 -8.49 -29.37 -32.43
CA SER A 28 -7.79 -30.51 -31.82
C SER A 28 -6.53 -30.07 -31.07
N VAL A 29 -5.73 -29.18 -31.68
CA VAL A 29 -4.50 -28.63 -31.09
C VAL A 29 -4.78 -27.82 -29.83
N LEU A 30 -5.81 -26.96 -29.85
CA LEU A 30 -6.21 -26.17 -28.67
C LEU A 30 -6.71 -27.05 -27.53
N LEU A 31 -7.42 -28.14 -27.85
CA LEU A 31 -7.95 -29.08 -26.84
C LEU A 31 -6.82 -29.89 -26.21
N LYS A 32 -5.87 -30.40 -27.02
CA LYS A 32 -4.64 -31.03 -26.53
C LYS A 32 -3.86 -30.07 -25.62
N ARG A 33 -3.67 -28.81 -26.04
CA ARG A 33 -2.98 -27.79 -25.24
C ARG A 33 -3.63 -27.54 -23.89
N LYS A 34 -4.96 -27.44 -23.85
CA LYS A 34 -5.72 -27.30 -22.60
C LYS A 34 -5.51 -28.50 -21.68
N GLN A 35 -5.45 -29.70 -22.24
CA GLN A 35 -5.22 -30.93 -21.47
C GLN A 35 -3.78 -31.03 -20.93
N TYR A 36 -2.77 -30.62 -21.70
CA TYR A 36 -1.40 -30.51 -21.22
C TYR A 36 -1.26 -29.50 -20.08
N GLN A 37 -1.89 -28.33 -20.19
CA GLN A 37 -1.89 -27.34 -19.11
C GLN A 37 -2.54 -27.89 -17.84
N MET A 38 -3.68 -28.59 -17.96
CA MET A 38 -4.29 -29.25 -16.80
C MET A 38 -3.38 -30.33 -16.19
N ASN A 39 -2.71 -31.15 -17.01
CA ASN A 39 -1.80 -32.17 -16.51
C ASN A 39 -0.57 -31.56 -15.82
N ALA A 40 0.00 -30.50 -16.37
CA ALA A 40 1.11 -29.77 -15.77
C ALA A 40 0.72 -29.14 -14.42
N THR A 41 -0.47 -28.53 -14.32
CA THR A 41 -0.96 -28.00 -13.04
C THR A 41 -1.21 -29.10 -12.00
N LYS A 42 -1.75 -30.26 -12.41
CA LYS A 42 -1.89 -31.42 -11.52
C LYS A 42 -0.55 -31.97 -11.04
N GLN A 43 0.46 -31.97 -11.90
CA GLN A 43 1.80 -32.42 -11.54
C GLN A 43 2.47 -31.46 -10.57
N LEU A 44 2.37 -30.14 -10.81
CA LEU A 44 2.84 -29.12 -9.88
C LEU A 44 2.15 -29.22 -8.52
N GLN A 45 0.83 -29.46 -8.49
CA GLN A 45 0.10 -29.68 -7.24
C GLN A 45 0.59 -30.93 -6.52
N LYS A 46 0.83 -32.03 -7.24
CA LYS A 46 1.36 -33.28 -6.67
C LYS A 46 2.76 -33.11 -6.08
N GLU A 47 3.61 -32.30 -6.71
CA GLU A 47 4.93 -31.94 -6.20
C GLU A 47 4.83 -31.07 -4.94
N LEU A 48 3.94 -30.07 -4.92
CA LEU A 48 3.68 -29.24 -3.75
C LEU A 48 3.18 -30.08 -2.56
N ASP A 49 2.26 -31.02 -2.81
CA ASP A 49 1.76 -31.94 -1.78
C ASP A 49 2.82 -32.94 -1.32
N ALA A 50 3.76 -33.32 -2.19
CA ALA A 50 4.90 -34.16 -1.80
C ALA A 50 5.90 -33.38 -0.93
N GLN A 51 6.15 -32.11 -1.24
CA GLN A 51 6.97 -31.21 -0.43
C GLN A 51 6.34 -30.97 0.95
N ALA A 52 5.03 -30.70 1.01
CA ALA A 52 4.30 -30.54 2.27
C ALA A 52 4.43 -31.78 3.16
N ARG A 53 4.25 -32.98 2.60
CA ARG A 53 4.44 -34.25 3.33
C ARG A 53 5.89 -34.50 3.76
N SER A 54 6.86 -34.06 2.96
CA SER A 54 8.28 -34.13 3.34
C SER A 54 8.59 -33.23 4.54
N ILE A 55 8.04 -32.00 4.54
CA ILE A 55 8.16 -31.06 5.65
C ILE A 55 7.48 -31.62 6.91
N GLU A 56 6.27 -32.18 6.81
CA GLU A 56 5.59 -32.83 7.93
C GLU A 56 6.41 -33.99 8.51
N ARG A 57 7.01 -34.82 7.65
CA ARG A 57 7.92 -35.91 8.10
C ARG A 57 9.17 -35.36 8.77
N ALA A 58 9.78 -34.31 8.25
CA ALA A 58 10.95 -33.68 8.85
C ALA A 58 10.62 -33.09 10.24
N VAL A 59 9.47 -32.44 10.37
CA VAL A 59 8.97 -31.91 11.66
C VAL A 59 8.67 -33.05 12.63
N SER A 60 8.06 -34.14 12.18
CA SER A 60 7.79 -35.32 13.01
C SER A 60 9.08 -35.99 13.48
N MET A 61 10.06 -36.14 12.59
CA MET A 61 11.38 -36.71 12.93
C MET A 61 12.11 -35.82 13.93
N ALA A 62 12.10 -34.49 13.75
CA ALA A 62 12.68 -33.55 14.71
C ALA A 62 12.03 -33.63 16.09
N LYS A 63 10.69 -33.82 16.15
CA LYS A 63 9.97 -34.06 17.43
C LYS A 63 10.39 -35.37 18.09
N ILE A 64 10.54 -36.45 17.32
CA ILE A 64 11.02 -37.75 17.84
C ILE A 64 12.46 -37.63 18.35
N THR A 65 13.35 -36.94 17.63
CA THR A 65 14.74 -36.73 18.06
C THR A 65 14.82 -35.85 19.30
N CYS A 66 13.96 -34.84 19.44
CA CYS A 66 13.84 -34.07 20.68
C CYS A 66 13.37 -34.93 21.85
N ALA A 67 12.34 -35.76 21.66
CA ALA A 67 11.84 -36.66 22.71
C ALA A 67 12.87 -37.72 23.14
N LEU A 68 13.66 -38.24 22.19
CA LEU A 68 14.75 -39.18 22.49
C LEU A 68 15.89 -38.50 23.27
N ASN A 69 16.25 -37.26 22.94
CA ASN A 69 17.27 -36.51 23.69
C ASN A 69 16.80 -36.14 25.11
N GLU A 70 15.51 -35.83 25.30
CA GLU A 70 14.93 -35.63 26.64
C GLU A 70 14.97 -36.92 27.47
N SER A 71 14.68 -38.08 26.87
CA SER A 71 14.74 -39.38 27.57
C SER A 71 16.17 -39.81 27.96
N ASN A 72 17.19 -39.49 27.15
CA ASN A 72 18.60 -39.79 27.45
C ASN A 72 19.22 -38.83 28.49
N SER A 73 18.65 -37.64 28.67
CA SER A 73 19.12 -36.68 29.68
C SER A 73 18.72 -37.02 31.12
N GLN A 74 17.83 -38.01 31.32
CA GLN A 74 17.43 -38.51 32.64
C GLN A 74 18.25 -39.72 33.12
N ALA A 75 19.22 -40.21 32.33
CA ALA A 75 20.02 -41.39 32.68
C ALA A 75 21.52 -41.23 32.36
N ALA A 76 22.24 -40.34 33.07
CA ALA A 76 23.70 -40.46 33.22
C ALA A 76 24.22 -39.69 34.45
N PRO A 77 25.08 -40.28 35.30
CA PRO A 77 25.68 -39.61 36.44
C PRO A 77 26.94 -38.81 36.04
N SER A 78 27.22 -37.79 36.83
CA SER A 78 28.32 -36.83 36.71
C SER A 78 29.71 -37.43 36.99
N SER A 79 30.68 -37.16 36.12
CA SER A 79 32.08 -36.96 36.55
C SER A 79 32.92 -36.19 35.52
N SER A 80 33.85 -35.43 36.07
CA SER A 80 34.83 -34.50 35.48
C SER A 80 36.01 -35.18 34.77
N ALA A 81 36.58 -34.56 33.72
CA ALA A 81 38.01 -34.21 33.60
C ALA A 81 38.44 -33.85 32.15
N THR A 82 39.42 -32.94 32.10
CA THR A 82 40.26 -32.47 30.98
C THR A 82 40.95 -33.56 30.14
N THR A 83 41.25 -33.29 28.86
CA THR A 83 42.60 -33.26 28.20
C THR A 83 42.53 -33.50 26.67
N ASN A 84 43.41 -32.80 25.92
CA ASN A 84 43.71 -32.88 24.48
C ASN A 84 44.01 -34.29 23.92
N MET A 85 43.69 -34.54 22.63
CA MET A 85 44.56 -35.19 21.59
C MET A 85 43.79 -35.43 20.25
N ALA A 86 44.54 -35.66 19.17
CA ALA A 86 44.21 -35.45 17.75
C ALA A 86 43.66 -36.65 16.93
N ILE A 87 42.92 -36.28 15.84
CA ILE A 87 42.65 -36.84 14.48
C ILE A 87 43.17 -38.27 14.09
N PRO A 88 42.41 -39.10 13.30
CA PRO A 88 42.59 -39.13 11.83
C PRO A 88 41.29 -39.25 10.96
N MET A 89 41.45 -38.84 9.69
CA MET A 89 40.50 -38.79 8.55
C MET A 89 40.04 -40.16 8.01
N PHE A 90 38.92 -40.17 7.26
CA PHE A 90 38.62 -40.79 5.93
C PHE A 90 37.07 -40.91 5.80
N ALA A 91 36.35 -40.71 4.69
CA ALA A 91 36.63 -40.36 3.30
C ALA A 91 35.35 -39.73 2.68
N THR A 92 35.52 -38.79 1.75
CA THR A 92 34.45 -38.30 0.85
C THR A 92 34.08 -39.32 -0.22
N PRO A 93 32.89 -39.21 -0.83
CA PRO A 93 32.82 -39.17 -2.29
C PRO A 93 32.17 -37.88 -2.83
N LYS A 94 32.54 -37.60 -4.08
CA LYS A 94 32.48 -36.33 -4.83
C LYS A 94 31.13 -36.08 -5.53
N SER A 95 30.86 -34.78 -5.74
CA SER A 95 30.22 -34.16 -6.93
C SER A 95 28.72 -34.44 -7.12
N THR A 96 27.81 -33.53 -7.51
CA THR A 96 27.88 -32.28 -8.28
C THR A 96 26.51 -31.59 -8.14
N PHE A 97 26.47 -30.26 -8.25
CA PHE A 97 25.48 -29.43 -8.96
C PHE A 97 25.15 -28.15 -8.18
N GLN A 98 25.29 -27.03 -8.89
CA GLN A 98 25.40 -25.65 -8.41
C GLN A 98 24.03 -25.05 -8.12
N ASP A 99 23.91 -24.42 -6.94
CA ASP A 99 22.89 -23.39 -6.70
C ASP A 99 23.47 -21.99 -6.92
N PHE A 100 22.78 -21.25 -7.78
CA PHE A 100 22.99 -19.85 -8.09
C PHE A 100 22.32 -18.97 -7.01
N HIS A 101 23.13 -18.20 -6.28
CA HIS A 101 22.70 -16.93 -5.66
C HIS A 101 23.46 -15.79 -6.36
N PRO A 102 22.79 -14.74 -6.89
CA PRO A 102 23.48 -13.55 -7.31
C PRO A 102 23.58 -12.51 -6.18
N TYR A 103 24.82 -12.32 -5.74
CA TYR A 103 25.53 -11.05 -5.53
C TYR A 103 24.97 -9.97 -4.59
N SER A 104 25.53 -9.99 -3.38
CA SER A 104 26.01 -8.80 -2.66
C SER A 104 27.28 -8.26 -3.34
N ASN A 105 27.43 -6.93 -3.46
CA ASN A 105 28.72 -6.24 -3.38
C ASN A 105 28.58 -4.72 -3.17
N ASN A 106 28.97 -4.30 -1.96
CA ASN A 106 29.94 -3.23 -1.62
C ASN A 106 29.73 -1.77 -2.05
N LEU A 107 29.40 -0.94 -1.06
CA LEU A 107 29.79 0.47 -0.98
C LEU A 107 31.29 0.61 -0.66
N PRO A 108 31.96 1.68 -1.11
CA PRO A 108 33.17 2.21 -0.48
C PRO A 108 32.87 3.49 0.32
N THR A 109 33.25 3.50 1.60
CA THR A 109 33.50 4.73 2.36
C THR A 109 34.88 5.30 1.99
N PRO A 110 35.05 6.63 2.07
CA PRO A 110 36.12 7.11 2.95
C PRO A 110 35.82 8.46 3.65
N ASN A 111 36.33 8.58 4.87
CA ASN A 111 36.76 9.83 5.52
C ASN A 111 38.02 9.46 6.33
N PRO A 112 39.05 10.33 6.47
CA PRO A 112 38.90 11.53 7.31
C PRO A 112 39.77 12.78 6.98
N ALA A 113 39.22 13.94 7.39
CA ALA A 113 39.82 15.06 8.16
C ALA A 113 40.84 16.09 7.58
N LEU A 114 40.58 17.34 8.03
CA LEU A 114 41.42 18.55 8.20
C LEU A 114 41.62 19.51 7.00
N ALA A 115 40.97 20.69 7.06
CA ALA A 115 41.60 21.96 7.46
C ALA A 115 40.72 23.19 7.13
N VAL A 116 40.63 24.10 8.11
CA VAL A 116 40.05 25.45 8.03
C VAL A 116 40.98 26.35 7.22
N PRO A 117 40.44 27.32 6.45
CA PRO A 117 40.78 28.70 6.76
C PRO A 117 39.59 29.65 6.76
N THR A 118 39.61 30.52 7.76
CA THR A 118 38.96 31.81 7.87
C THR A 118 39.48 32.79 6.81
N THR A 119 38.59 33.51 6.12
CA THR A 119 38.80 34.94 5.80
C THR A 119 37.46 35.60 5.52
N ALA A 120 37.21 36.67 6.27
CA ALA A 120 36.16 37.64 6.01
C ALA A 120 36.54 38.52 4.81
N THR A 121 35.56 38.95 4.03
CA THR A 121 35.60 40.28 3.40
C THR A 121 34.21 40.71 2.98
N SER A 122 33.83 41.87 3.53
CA SER A 122 32.67 42.69 3.18
C SER A 122 32.77 43.22 1.74
N SER A 123 31.65 43.32 1.05
CA SER A 123 31.33 44.52 0.27
C SER A 123 29.85 44.57 -0.08
N ALA A 124 29.19 45.60 0.44
CA ALA A 124 27.95 46.13 -0.09
C ALA A 124 28.22 46.74 -1.48
N VAL A 125 27.20 46.85 -2.34
CA VAL A 125 26.82 48.10 -3.05
C VAL A 125 25.69 47.85 -4.07
N ALA A 126 24.67 48.71 -3.94
CA ALA A 126 23.77 49.33 -4.92
C ALA A 126 22.75 48.54 -5.77
N VAL A 127 21.49 48.89 -5.46
CA VAL A 127 20.30 49.01 -6.32
C VAL A 127 20.59 49.87 -7.56
N PRO A 128 19.91 49.61 -8.70
CA PRO A 128 19.16 50.70 -9.31
C PRO A 128 17.75 50.30 -9.78
N SER A 129 16.83 51.23 -9.53
CA SER A 129 15.46 51.32 -10.00
C SER A 129 15.36 52.06 -11.35
N GLY A 130 14.40 51.66 -12.19
CA GLY A 130 13.92 52.38 -13.38
C GLY A 130 13.21 51.43 -14.35
N LEU A 131 11.88 51.23 -14.26
CA LEU A 131 10.81 51.88 -15.05
C LEU A 131 11.05 51.83 -16.57
N ASP A 132 10.24 51.04 -17.32
CA ASP A 132 9.20 51.63 -18.18
C ASP A 132 8.30 50.61 -18.92
N THR A 133 6.98 50.93 -18.90
CA THR A 133 5.91 50.71 -19.91
C THR A 133 5.56 49.25 -20.30
N ILE A 134 4.31 48.77 -20.40
CA ILE A 134 3.15 49.20 -21.21
C ILE A 134 1.88 48.45 -20.72
N LEU A 135 0.79 49.20 -20.47
CA LEU A 135 -0.58 48.69 -20.31
C LEU A 135 -1.31 48.68 -21.66
N PRO A 136 -2.20 47.69 -21.91
CA PRO A 136 -3.53 48.01 -22.47
C PRO A 136 -4.64 47.10 -21.86
N PRO A 137 -5.92 47.21 -22.26
CA PRO A 137 -6.98 47.98 -21.60
C PRO A 137 -8.10 47.08 -20.98
N PRO A 138 -9.09 47.65 -20.27
CA PRO A 138 -10.13 46.88 -19.59
C PRO A 138 -11.32 46.60 -20.50
N SER A 139 -11.87 45.38 -20.49
CA SER A 139 -13.23 45.13 -20.99
C SER A 139 -13.87 43.84 -20.47
N ALA A 140 -15.09 44.04 -19.96
CA ALA A 140 -16.22 43.12 -19.86
C ALA A 140 -16.15 41.97 -18.84
N ALA A 141 -16.50 42.31 -17.58
CA ALA A 141 -17.16 41.38 -16.69
C ALA A 141 -18.56 41.05 -17.26
N LEU A 142 -18.74 39.83 -17.75
CA LEU A 142 -20.07 39.24 -17.97
C LEU A 142 -20.48 38.51 -16.70
N THR A 143 -21.35 39.18 -15.93
CA THR A 143 -22.12 38.62 -14.83
C THR A 143 -23.11 37.58 -15.37
N ALA A 144 -22.72 36.32 -15.35
CA ALA A 144 -23.68 35.22 -15.44
C ALA A 144 -24.20 34.90 -14.03
N THR A 145 -25.35 35.48 -13.71
CA THR A 145 -26.16 35.15 -12.54
C THR A 145 -26.68 33.72 -12.68
N ASN A 146 -26.03 32.75 -12.03
CA ASN A 146 -26.67 31.48 -11.71
C ASN A 146 -27.45 31.65 -10.40
N PRO A 147 -28.73 31.23 -10.33
CA PRO A 147 -29.56 31.40 -9.16
C PRO A 147 -28.98 30.56 -8.02
N MET A 148 -28.64 31.26 -6.95
CA MET A 148 -28.19 30.71 -5.69
C MET A 148 -29.29 29.80 -5.14
N SER A 149 -29.15 28.48 -5.32
CA SER A 149 -29.78 27.54 -4.42
C SER A 149 -29.09 27.72 -3.07
N SER A 150 -29.73 28.48 -2.19
CA SER A 150 -29.34 28.62 -0.79
C SER A 150 -29.48 27.27 -0.09
N THR A 151 -28.49 26.39 -0.25
CA THR A 151 -28.23 25.35 0.74
C THR A 151 -27.57 26.04 1.91
N SER A 152 -28.33 26.25 2.98
CA SER A 152 -27.80 26.68 4.27
C SER A 152 -26.76 25.66 4.75
N THR A 153 -25.48 25.91 4.50
CA THR A 153 -24.37 25.18 5.12
C THR A 153 -24.36 25.54 6.60
N THR A 154 -25.14 24.81 7.41
CA THR A 154 -25.00 24.86 8.86
C THR A 154 -23.58 24.43 9.21
N SER A 155 -22.75 25.37 9.65
CA SER A 155 -21.38 25.12 10.09
C SER A 155 -21.43 24.21 11.33
N THR A 156 -21.15 22.92 11.15
CA THR A 156 -21.04 21.99 12.28
C THR A 156 -19.75 22.25 13.03
N THR A 157 -19.86 22.53 14.33
CA THR A 157 -18.74 22.77 15.23
C THR A 157 -18.30 21.48 15.91
N PHE A 158 -16.99 21.29 16.04
CA PHE A 158 -16.40 20.12 16.70
C PHE A 158 -15.62 20.59 17.92
N VAL A 159 -15.84 19.92 19.05
CA VAL A 159 -15.21 20.22 20.33
C VAL A 159 -14.77 18.92 20.97
N GLY A 160 -13.71 18.95 21.78
CA GLY A 160 -13.27 17.71 22.39
C GLY A 160 -12.35 17.82 23.59
N LEU A 161 -12.18 16.67 24.25
CA LEU A 161 -11.38 16.54 25.45
C LEU A 161 -10.55 15.26 25.38
N VAL A 162 -9.23 15.41 25.36
CA VAL A 162 -8.29 14.29 25.43
C VAL A 162 -7.68 14.28 26.82
N VAL A 163 -7.79 13.16 27.52
CA VAL A 163 -7.27 13.01 28.89
C VAL A 163 -6.36 11.81 28.95
N VAL A 164 -5.16 12.02 29.49
CA VAL A 164 -4.18 10.96 29.72
C VAL A 164 -3.72 11.02 31.16
N SER A 165 -3.94 9.95 31.92
CA SER A 165 -3.46 9.80 33.29
C SER A 165 -2.32 8.80 33.32
N THR A 166 -1.11 9.31 33.52
CA THR A 166 0.16 8.59 33.50
C THR A 166 0.70 8.17 34.86
N ALA A 167 0.11 8.55 36.00
CA ALA A 167 0.69 8.23 37.30
C ALA A 167 -0.36 7.90 38.37
N PHE A 168 -0.31 6.68 38.91
CA PHE A 168 -1.02 6.29 40.14
C PHE A 168 -0.05 5.58 41.08
N LYS A 169 -0.32 5.66 42.39
CA LYS A 169 0.60 5.21 43.45
C LYS A 169 1.01 3.73 43.33
N TYR A 170 0.16 2.89 42.74
CA TYR A 170 0.33 1.43 42.66
C TYR A 170 0.40 0.89 41.22
N VAL A 171 0.50 1.78 40.23
CA VAL A 171 0.49 1.45 38.81
C VAL A 171 1.75 2.04 38.17
N PRO A 172 2.51 1.29 37.35
CA PRO A 172 3.62 1.86 36.61
C PRO A 172 3.15 3.04 35.77
N PRO A 173 3.99 4.08 35.60
CA PRO A 173 3.60 5.21 34.81
C PRO A 173 3.42 4.82 33.34
N LEU A 174 2.49 5.52 32.67
CA LEU A 174 2.33 5.40 31.22
C LEU A 174 3.61 5.87 30.51
N ALA A 175 4.05 5.19 29.44
CA ALA A 175 5.25 5.63 28.74
C ALA A 175 5.04 6.93 27.96
N ASP A 176 6.17 7.60 27.69
CA ASP A 176 6.25 8.85 26.93
C ASP A 176 5.60 8.75 25.55
N SER A 177 5.56 7.54 24.97
CA SER A 177 4.94 7.26 23.67
C SER A 177 3.44 7.59 23.66
N MET A 178 2.72 7.33 24.75
CA MET A 178 1.29 7.62 24.87
C MET A 178 1.04 9.11 25.06
N LEU A 179 1.90 9.79 25.82
CA LEU A 179 1.85 11.24 25.95
C LEU A 179 2.11 11.91 24.59
N ALA A 180 3.14 11.47 23.87
CA ALA A 180 3.44 11.96 22.52
C ALA A 180 2.28 11.72 21.55
N ALA A 181 1.65 10.54 21.61
CA ALA A 181 0.49 10.23 20.78
C ALA A 181 -0.71 11.12 21.14
N ALA A 182 -0.96 11.39 22.43
CA ALA A 182 -2.06 12.25 22.89
C ALA A 182 -1.87 13.71 22.46
N SER A 183 -0.66 14.24 22.60
CA SER A 183 -0.28 15.55 22.08
C SER A 183 -0.46 15.63 20.56
N SER A 184 -0.08 14.56 19.84
CA SER A 184 -0.29 14.45 18.39
C SER A 184 -1.79 14.44 18.03
N LEU A 185 -2.61 13.70 18.78
CA LEU A 185 -4.07 13.66 18.58
C LEU A 185 -4.68 15.05 18.80
N HIS A 186 -4.36 15.71 19.91
CA HIS A 186 -4.85 17.07 20.19
C HIS A 186 -4.46 18.06 19.08
N THR A 187 -3.21 17.99 18.61
CA THR A 187 -2.72 18.82 17.49
C THR A 187 -3.52 18.55 16.22
N VAL A 188 -3.78 17.28 15.87
CA VAL A 188 -4.54 16.91 14.67
C VAL A 188 -6.00 17.34 14.77
N LEU A 189 -6.62 17.23 15.94
CA LEU A 189 -7.99 17.68 16.17
C LEU A 189 -8.12 19.21 15.97
N CYS A 190 -7.21 19.98 16.57
CA CYS A 190 -7.16 21.44 16.51
C CYS A 190 -6.73 21.99 15.12
N ASP A 191 -6.07 21.19 14.29
CA ASP A 191 -5.67 21.64 12.97
C ASP A 191 -6.89 21.86 12.06
N VAL A 192 -7.07 23.10 11.59
CA VAL A 192 -8.18 23.53 10.73
C VAL A 192 -8.22 22.74 9.42
N SER A 193 -7.05 22.29 8.94
CA SER A 193 -6.89 21.53 7.69
C SER A 193 -7.07 20.02 7.86
N LEU A 194 -7.13 19.51 9.11
CA LEU A 194 -7.31 18.11 9.46
C LEU A 194 -8.63 17.92 10.24
N GLY A 195 -8.57 17.84 11.58
CA GLY A 195 -9.73 17.56 12.42
C GLY A 195 -10.78 18.68 12.42
N GLY A 196 -10.34 19.93 12.31
CA GLY A 196 -11.22 21.09 12.24
C GLY A 196 -11.98 21.41 13.53
N PHE A 197 -11.47 20.96 14.68
CA PHE A 197 -12.02 21.26 15.99
C PHE A 197 -11.72 22.70 16.40
N LEU A 198 -12.59 23.27 17.23
CA LEU A 198 -12.39 24.60 17.78
C LEU A 198 -11.24 24.57 18.80
N ASN A 199 -10.14 25.26 18.51
CA ASN A 199 -8.96 25.32 19.39
C ASN A 199 -9.30 25.76 20.81
N GLN A 200 -10.18 26.76 20.95
CA GLN A 200 -10.57 27.30 22.26
C GLN A 200 -11.45 26.33 23.07
N ALA A 201 -12.06 25.34 22.39
CA ALA A 201 -12.97 24.37 22.98
C ALA A 201 -12.48 22.92 22.74
N THR A 202 -11.17 22.74 22.58
CA THR A 202 -10.55 21.40 22.51
C THR A 202 -9.35 21.34 23.44
N LYS A 203 -9.42 20.49 24.46
CA LYS A 203 -8.47 20.50 25.58
C LYS A 203 -7.72 19.17 25.68
N LEU A 204 -6.46 19.26 26.11
CA LEU A 204 -5.61 18.12 26.45
C LEU A 204 -5.27 18.23 27.92
N LEU A 205 -5.62 17.20 28.69
CA LEU A 205 -5.27 17.10 30.11
C LEU A 205 -4.30 15.94 30.30
N VAL A 206 -3.16 16.22 30.92
CA VAL A 206 -2.12 15.23 31.22
C VAL A 206 -1.94 15.18 32.73
N ASN A 207 -2.21 14.02 33.33
CA ASN A 207 -2.27 13.81 34.77
C ASN A 207 -3.16 14.83 35.51
N PRO A 208 -4.41 15.07 35.04
CA PRO A 208 -5.24 16.04 35.72
C PRO A 208 -5.57 15.58 37.14
N SER A 209 -5.66 16.53 38.06
CA SER A 209 -6.32 16.27 39.34
C SER A 209 -7.83 16.03 39.14
N LEU A 210 -8.49 15.39 40.12
CA LEU A 210 -9.95 15.23 40.12
C LEU A 210 -10.68 16.57 39.92
N VAL A 211 -10.22 17.60 40.62
CA VAL A 211 -10.81 18.95 40.57
C VAL A 211 -10.58 19.58 39.21
N GLU A 212 -9.37 19.48 38.67
CA GLU A 212 -9.03 20.00 37.34
C GLU A 212 -9.88 19.34 36.26
N PHE A 213 -9.96 18.01 36.24
CA PHE A 213 -10.78 17.29 35.26
C PHE A 213 -12.25 17.72 35.33
N GLN A 214 -12.84 17.79 36.52
CA GLN A 214 -14.23 18.20 36.70
C GLN A 214 -14.47 19.66 36.30
N THR A 215 -13.55 20.55 36.66
CA THR A 215 -13.63 21.98 36.33
C THR A 215 -13.57 22.16 34.82
N GLU A 216 -12.64 21.48 34.16
CA GLU A 216 -12.47 21.53 32.72
C GLU A 216 -13.67 20.93 31.98
N LEU A 217 -14.21 19.81 32.45
CA LEU A 217 -15.42 19.22 31.89
C LEU A 217 -16.63 20.15 32.03
N ALA A 218 -16.77 20.85 33.16
CA ALA A 218 -17.84 21.81 33.39
C ALA A 218 -17.76 23.04 32.46
N THR A 219 -16.57 23.41 31.96
CA THR A 219 -16.46 24.51 30.99
C THR A 219 -17.23 24.24 29.69
N PHE A 220 -17.42 22.97 29.32
CA PHE A 220 -18.18 22.59 28.12
C PHE A 220 -19.70 22.72 28.29
N GLU A 221 -20.21 22.91 29.52
CA GLU A 221 -21.65 23.13 29.76
C GLU A 221 -22.15 24.44 29.15
N THR A 222 -21.28 25.46 29.10
CA THR A 222 -21.63 26.82 28.63
C THR A 222 -20.90 27.23 27.36
N ALA A 223 -19.72 26.65 27.09
CA ALA A 223 -18.89 27.03 25.94
C ALA A 223 -19.32 26.38 24.61
N VAL A 224 -20.33 25.51 24.61
CA VAL A 224 -20.64 24.61 23.50
C VAL A 224 -22.10 24.71 23.05
N ASP A 225 -22.31 24.83 21.74
CA ASP A 225 -23.63 24.88 21.12
C ASP A 225 -24.29 23.47 21.01
N PRO A 226 -25.62 23.32 21.14
CA PRO A 226 -26.29 22.03 21.00
C PRO A 226 -26.08 21.32 19.65
N GLN A 227 -25.82 22.05 18.55
CA GLN A 227 -25.57 21.46 17.23
C GLN A 227 -24.13 20.96 17.05
N SER A 228 -23.25 21.21 18.03
CA SER A 228 -21.90 20.70 18.02
C SER A 228 -21.82 19.18 18.21
N THR A 229 -20.73 18.60 17.74
CA THR A 229 -20.33 17.23 18.11
C THR A 229 -19.24 17.29 19.17
N PHE A 230 -19.41 16.53 20.25
CA PHE A 230 -18.44 16.38 21.32
C PHE A 230 -17.67 15.05 21.19
N PHE A 231 -16.35 15.13 21.21
CA PHE A 231 -15.45 13.97 21.24
C PHE A 231 -14.68 13.95 22.56
N MET A 232 -14.68 12.82 23.25
CA MET A 232 -13.85 12.64 24.43
C MET A 232 -13.04 11.36 24.30
N LEU A 233 -11.75 11.41 24.64
CA LEU A 233 -10.91 10.23 24.75
C LEU A 233 -10.20 10.26 26.11
N VAL A 234 -10.36 9.18 26.88
CA VAL A 234 -9.68 9.02 28.17
C VAL A 234 -8.78 7.80 28.12
N VAL A 235 -7.50 8.00 28.42
CA VAL A 235 -6.53 6.95 28.68
C VAL A 235 -6.12 6.99 30.15
N SER A 236 -6.33 5.91 30.86
CA SER A 236 -5.95 5.80 32.27
C SER A 236 -5.64 4.35 32.63
N ARG A 237 -4.77 4.14 33.63
CA ARG A 237 -4.48 2.81 34.17
C ARG A 237 -4.90 2.79 35.62
N VAL A 238 -5.91 1.99 35.92
CA VAL A 238 -6.57 2.00 37.22
C VAL A 238 -6.58 0.59 37.78
N SER A 239 -6.21 0.45 39.05
CA SER A 239 -6.06 -0.84 39.72
C SER A 239 -7.17 -1.15 40.72
N SER A 240 -7.81 -0.10 41.28
CA SER A 240 -8.91 -0.20 42.26
C SER A 240 -10.13 0.68 41.91
N VAL A 241 -11.30 0.38 42.48
CA VAL A 241 -12.51 1.21 42.27
C VAL A 241 -12.32 2.58 42.90
N ASP A 242 -11.57 2.66 44.00
CA ASP A 242 -11.25 3.92 44.67
C ASP A 242 -10.38 4.81 43.77
N GLU A 243 -9.42 4.24 43.04
CA GLU A 243 -8.65 4.97 42.02
C GLU A 243 -9.53 5.42 40.83
N LEU A 244 -10.58 4.67 40.49
CA LEU A 244 -11.56 5.09 39.47
C LEU A 244 -12.37 6.32 39.93
N VAL A 245 -12.67 6.42 41.23
CA VAL A 245 -13.31 7.61 41.80
C VAL A 245 -12.34 8.80 41.82
N LEU A 246 -11.07 8.56 42.15
CA LEU A 246 -10.02 9.59 42.14
C LEU A 246 -9.72 10.13 40.73
N THR A 247 -10.02 9.37 39.68
CA THR A 247 -9.89 9.79 38.27
C THR A 247 -11.14 10.46 37.72
N ALA A 248 -12.19 10.66 38.53
CA ALA A 248 -13.50 11.16 38.12
C ALA A 248 -14.23 10.26 37.09
N LEU A 249 -13.77 9.01 36.91
CA LEU A 249 -14.32 8.08 35.92
C LEU A 249 -15.45 7.22 36.49
N HIS A 250 -15.96 7.56 37.67
CA HIS A 250 -17.12 6.90 38.25
C HIS A 250 -18.36 7.10 37.37
N GLU A 251 -18.99 5.99 36.96
CA GLU A 251 -20.09 5.94 35.99
C GLU A 251 -21.23 6.91 36.28
N GLN A 252 -21.63 7.08 37.54
CA GLN A 252 -22.71 8.00 37.91
C GLN A 252 -22.32 9.48 37.80
N GLN A 253 -21.12 9.83 38.30
CA GLN A 253 -20.67 11.22 38.33
C GLN A 253 -20.31 11.70 36.92
N LEU A 254 -19.62 10.84 36.16
CA LEU A 254 -19.28 11.12 34.77
C LEU A 254 -20.54 11.21 33.91
N ALA A 255 -21.53 10.32 34.08
CA ALA A 255 -22.76 10.38 33.30
C ALA A 255 -23.50 11.70 33.55
N ALA A 256 -23.60 12.12 34.82
CA ALA A 256 -24.20 13.41 35.16
C ALA A 256 -23.46 14.60 34.55
N ALA A 257 -22.12 14.58 34.51
CA ALA A 257 -21.34 15.65 33.89
C ALA A 257 -21.49 15.67 32.36
N ILE A 258 -21.44 14.51 31.71
CA ILE A 258 -21.61 14.38 30.25
C ILE A 258 -23.04 14.74 29.82
N ASP A 259 -24.04 14.46 30.65
CA ASP A 259 -25.44 14.83 30.42
C ASP A 259 -25.65 16.34 30.34
N ARG A 260 -24.89 17.11 31.15
CA ARG A 260 -24.97 18.58 31.17
C ARG A 260 -24.34 19.24 29.94
N ILE A 261 -23.46 18.55 29.22
CA ILE A 261 -22.86 19.08 27.99
C ILE A 261 -23.95 19.16 26.90
N PRO A 262 -24.26 20.34 26.34
CA PRO A 262 -25.40 20.53 25.45
C PRO A 262 -25.36 19.76 24.13
N SER A 263 -24.17 19.33 23.68
CA SER A 263 -23.98 18.65 22.39
C SER A 263 -24.90 17.44 22.23
N GLN A 264 -25.71 17.44 21.17
CA GLN A 264 -26.64 16.34 20.89
C GLN A 264 -25.94 15.07 20.40
N ARG A 265 -24.69 15.16 19.94
CA ARG A 265 -23.94 14.04 19.36
C ARG A 265 -22.62 13.90 20.09
N LYS A 266 -22.40 12.75 20.74
CA LYS A 266 -21.22 12.52 21.56
C LYS A 266 -20.55 11.19 21.19
N LEU A 267 -19.25 11.22 20.91
CA LEU A 267 -18.41 10.02 20.84
C LEU A 267 -17.46 10.03 22.03
N LEU A 268 -17.53 8.99 22.86
CA LEU A 268 -16.73 8.85 24.07
C LEU A 268 -15.88 7.59 23.94
N ALA A 269 -14.55 7.74 23.93
CA ALA A 269 -13.59 6.66 23.81
C ALA A 269 -12.86 6.44 25.14
N PHE A 270 -12.79 5.19 25.60
CA PHE A 270 -12.22 4.84 26.89
C PHE A 270 -11.18 3.73 26.75
N ASP A 271 -9.95 4.04 27.14
CA ASP A 271 -8.86 3.10 27.34
C ASP A 271 -8.44 3.10 28.82
N VAL A 272 -9.27 2.43 29.64
CA VAL A 272 -9.15 2.46 31.11
C VAL A 272 -8.75 1.07 31.61
N CYS A 273 -7.47 0.73 31.50
CA CYS A 273 -7.02 -0.66 31.70
C CYS A 273 -6.84 -1.05 33.18
N HIS A 274 -7.05 -2.34 33.46
CA HIS A 274 -6.69 -3.00 34.72
C HIS A 274 -5.35 -3.76 34.61
N LEU A 275 -4.42 -3.51 35.55
CA LEU A 275 -3.26 -4.39 35.73
C LEU A 275 -3.71 -5.68 36.42
N GLN A 276 -3.78 -6.79 35.68
CA GLN A 276 -4.13 -8.10 36.24
C GLN A 276 -3.07 -8.67 37.21
N SER A 277 -1.89 -8.05 37.34
CA SER A 277 -0.84 -8.44 38.27
C SER A 277 -0.21 -7.22 38.92
N ILE A 278 -0.85 -6.67 39.94
CA ILE A 278 -0.12 -5.92 40.95
C ILE A 278 0.64 -6.99 41.73
N LEU A 279 1.97 -7.10 41.55
CA LEU A 279 2.79 -7.82 42.51
C LEU A 279 2.45 -7.23 43.89
N PRO A 280 2.17 -8.06 44.92
CA PRO A 280 1.90 -7.53 46.25
C PRO A 280 3.04 -6.57 46.61
N PRO A 281 2.74 -5.39 47.15
CA PRO A 281 3.78 -4.43 47.46
C PRO A 281 4.81 -5.13 48.36
N VAL A 282 6.09 -5.00 48.02
CA VAL A 282 7.18 -5.40 48.92
C VAL A 282 7.21 -4.38 50.07
N THR A 283 6.16 -4.37 50.88
CA THR A 283 6.15 -3.67 52.14
C THR A 283 6.61 -4.66 53.19
N THR A 284 7.68 -4.32 53.90
CA THR A 284 8.24 -5.01 55.06
C THR A 284 7.29 -5.06 56.28
N LYS A 285 5.97 -4.94 56.06
CA LYS A 285 4.92 -5.08 57.06
C LYS A 285 3.84 -6.01 56.51
N GLU A 286 3.80 -7.21 57.07
CA GLU A 286 3.01 -8.36 56.61
C GLU A 286 1.47 -8.25 56.78
N ASP A 287 0.92 -7.12 57.23
CA ASP A 287 -0.48 -7.09 57.70
C ASP A 287 -1.47 -6.23 56.89
N ALA A 288 -1.08 -5.66 55.73
CA ALA A 288 -2.04 -4.96 54.88
C ALA A 288 -2.70 -5.94 53.89
N PRO A 289 -4.03 -6.18 53.96
CA PRO A 289 -4.70 -7.00 52.96
C PRO A 289 -4.48 -6.40 51.56
N PRO A 290 -4.20 -7.22 50.53
CA PRO A 290 -4.04 -6.71 49.18
C PRO A 290 -5.32 -5.94 48.79
N PRO A 291 -5.19 -4.75 48.17
CA PRO A 291 -6.37 -3.98 47.77
C PRO A 291 -7.27 -4.87 46.92
N SER A 292 -8.58 -4.77 47.13
CA SER A 292 -9.57 -5.59 46.41
C SER A 292 -9.42 -5.36 44.91
N SER A 293 -8.63 -6.20 44.25
CA SER A 293 -8.36 -6.08 42.82
C SER A 293 -9.66 -6.11 42.04
N ILE A 294 -9.82 -5.18 41.11
CA ILE A 294 -10.97 -5.15 40.20
C ILE A 294 -10.80 -6.24 39.14
N LYS A 295 -10.90 -7.51 39.55
CA LYS A 295 -11.01 -8.59 38.57
C LYS A 295 -12.31 -8.40 37.78
N GLY A 296 -12.18 -8.07 36.49
CA GLY A 296 -13.24 -8.09 35.48
C GLY A 296 -14.34 -7.03 35.57
N ARG A 297 -14.45 -6.25 36.65
CA ARG A 297 -15.66 -5.44 36.93
C ARG A 297 -15.80 -4.10 36.20
N ILE A 298 -14.71 -3.42 35.81
CA ILE A 298 -14.81 -2.12 35.12
C ILE A 298 -15.29 -2.32 33.69
N HIS A 299 -14.47 -2.87 32.79
CA HIS A 299 -14.82 -2.94 31.37
C HIS A 299 -16.04 -3.84 31.04
N GLU A 300 -16.44 -4.75 31.92
CA GLU A 300 -17.51 -5.70 31.58
C GLU A 300 -18.87 -5.02 31.54
N ASP A 301 -19.06 -4.06 32.44
CA ASP A 301 -20.30 -3.36 32.66
C ASP A 301 -20.18 -1.84 32.52
N PHE A 302 -18.98 -1.24 32.52
CA PHE A 302 -18.83 0.21 32.58
C PHE A 302 -19.56 0.91 31.45
N ALA A 303 -19.23 0.67 30.18
CA ALA A 303 -19.96 1.32 29.08
C ALA A 303 -21.47 1.04 29.11
N ARG A 304 -21.89 -0.18 29.48
CA ARG A 304 -23.32 -0.54 29.57
C ARG A 304 -24.04 0.19 30.71
N LYS A 305 -23.45 0.22 31.91
CA LYS A 305 -23.97 0.93 33.09
C LYS A 305 -23.95 2.42 32.87
N PHE A 306 -22.85 2.95 32.34
CA PHE A 306 -22.70 4.35 31.98
C PHE A 306 -23.79 4.80 31.00
N LEU A 307 -24.02 4.04 29.93
CA LEU A 307 -25.08 4.33 28.96
C LEU A 307 -26.47 4.19 29.59
N SER A 308 -26.69 3.18 30.44
CA SER A 308 -27.92 3.06 31.24
C SER A 308 -28.16 4.28 32.13
N ARG A 309 -27.12 4.82 32.78
CA ARG A 309 -27.23 6.04 33.60
C ARG A 309 -27.57 7.27 32.76
N LEU A 310 -26.99 7.42 31.57
CA LEU A 310 -27.37 8.49 30.64
C LEU A 310 -28.84 8.37 30.20
N ARG A 311 -29.33 7.15 29.93
CA ARG A 311 -30.76 6.92 29.65
C ARG A 311 -31.66 7.30 30.82
N GLU A 312 -31.28 6.95 32.04
CA GLU A 312 -32.03 7.31 33.25
C GLU A 312 -32.14 8.83 33.40
N LEU A 313 -31.05 9.56 33.20
CA LEU A 313 -31.03 11.03 33.27
C LEU A 313 -31.89 11.66 32.17
N GLU A 314 -31.78 11.19 30.92
CA GLU A 314 -32.65 11.65 29.83
C GLU A 314 -34.13 11.35 30.12
N THR A 315 -34.43 10.18 30.67
CA THR A 315 -35.80 9.81 31.05
C THR A 315 -36.34 10.73 32.13
N GLN A 316 -35.54 11.06 33.15
CA GLN A 316 -35.92 12.03 34.19
C GLN A 316 -36.24 13.40 33.58
N ARG A 317 -35.42 13.88 32.62
CA ARG A 317 -35.65 15.14 31.91
C ARG A 317 -36.93 15.10 31.07
N GLN A 318 -37.20 14.02 30.36
CA GLN A 318 -38.43 13.84 29.58
C GLN A 318 -39.68 13.79 30.46
N VAL A 319 -39.63 13.08 31.58
CA VAL A 319 -40.72 13.04 32.56
C VAL A 319 -40.99 14.41 33.16
N ALA A 320 -39.94 15.18 33.49
CA ALA A 320 -40.10 16.54 33.99
C ALA A 320 -40.76 17.47 32.96
N ARG A 321 -40.35 17.40 31.68
CA ARG A 321 -40.98 18.13 30.57
C ARG A 321 -42.44 17.73 30.35
N ALA A 322 -42.72 16.43 30.30
CA ALA A 322 -44.08 15.91 30.15
C ALA A 322 -45.01 16.37 31.28
N LYS A 323 -44.52 16.42 32.53
CA LYS A 323 -45.27 16.97 33.65
C LYS A 323 -45.53 18.47 33.50
N ALA A 324 -44.55 19.25 33.05
CA ALA A 324 -44.71 20.68 32.79
C ALA A 324 -45.74 20.94 31.67
N ASP A 325 -45.69 20.15 30.60
CA ASP A 325 -46.53 20.27 29.41
C ASP A 325 -47.85 19.48 29.50
N HIS A 326 -48.14 18.87 30.65
CA HIS A 326 -49.35 18.07 30.91
C HIS A 326 -49.55 16.88 29.94
N ILE A 327 -48.45 16.30 29.46
CA ILE A 327 -48.43 15.14 28.56
C ILE A 327 -48.53 13.85 29.39
N PRO A 328 -49.41 12.89 29.04
CA PRO A 328 -49.51 11.60 29.73
C PRO A 328 -48.18 10.81 29.70
N LEU A 329 -47.70 10.36 30.86
CA LEU A 329 -46.42 9.62 30.94
C LEU A 329 -46.43 8.30 30.16
N LYS A 330 -47.60 7.67 30.01
CA LYS A 330 -47.76 6.40 29.27
C LYS A 330 -47.60 6.56 27.75
N SER A 331 -47.67 7.79 27.21
CA SER A 331 -47.46 8.05 25.79
C SER A 331 -46.02 8.41 25.44
N LEU A 332 -45.11 8.44 26.42
CA LEU A 332 -43.69 8.69 26.16
C LEU A 332 -43.04 7.46 25.50
N PRO A 333 -42.23 7.65 24.45
CA PRO A 333 -41.51 6.55 23.81
C PRO A 333 -40.39 6.02 24.71
N ALA A 334 -39.83 4.86 24.34
CA ALA A 334 -38.64 4.34 25.01
C ALA A 334 -37.46 5.30 24.81
N THR A 335 -36.87 5.76 25.92
CA THR A 335 -35.75 6.70 25.91
C THR A 335 -34.48 6.06 25.35
N GLN A 336 -33.90 6.70 24.33
CA GLN A 336 -32.57 6.37 23.81
C GLN A 336 -31.71 7.62 23.79
N VAL A 337 -30.41 7.48 24.01
CA VAL A 337 -29.47 8.60 23.95
C VAL A 337 -28.56 8.49 22.71
N PRO A 338 -28.37 9.59 21.95
CA PRO A 338 -27.51 9.63 20.77
C PRO A 338 -26.01 9.70 21.13
N VAL A 339 -25.53 8.73 21.91
CA VAL A 339 -24.14 8.65 22.38
C VAL A 339 -23.51 7.34 21.87
N LEU A 340 -22.29 7.45 21.35
CA LEU A 340 -21.43 6.33 21.00
C LEU A 340 -20.36 6.19 22.08
N VAL A 341 -20.25 5.00 22.67
CA VAL A 341 -19.19 4.68 23.65
C VAL A 341 -18.29 3.60 23.07
N LEU A 342 -17.01 3.92 22.86
CA LEU A 342 -16.01 2.99 22.34
C LEU A 342 -15.03 2.61 23.44
N GLU A 343 -15.07 1.35 23.88
CA GLU A 343 -14.08 0.81 24.82
C GLU A 343 -12.92 0.18 24.08
N ALA A 344 -11.69 0.38 24.55
CA ALA A 344 -10.48 -0.04 23.87
C ALA A 344 -10.29 -1.57 23.82
N CYS A 345 -10.84 -2.33 24.77
CA CYS A 345 -10.69 -3.79 24.83
C CYS A 345 -11.88 -4.47 25.53
N LYS A 346 -12.00 -5.80 25.39
CA LYS A 346 -13.01 -6.59 26.10
C LYS A 346 -12.51 -7.05 27.48
N ALA A 347 -13.15 -6.51 28.52
CA ALA A 347 -12.92 -6.73 29.95
C ALA A 347 -12.41 -8.08 30.44
N ARG A 348 -13.09 -9.17 30.04
CA ARG A 348 -12.96 -10.48 30.69
C ARG A 348 -11.86 -11.33 30.07
N SER A 349 -11.53 -11.08 28.81
CA SER A 349 -10.73 -11.99 27.99
C SER A 349 -9.46 -11.36 27.44
N GLN A 350 -9.27 -10.04 27.62
CA GLN A 350 -8.24 -9.29 26.93
C GLN A 350 -7.57 -8.32 27.88
N VAL A 351 -6.24 -8.32 27.85
CA VAL A 351 -5.43 -7.32 28.55
C VAL A 351 -5.13 -6.22 27.54
N ALA A 352 -5.39 -4.98 27.91
CA ALA A 352 -4.94 -3.85 27.11
C ALA A 352 -3.40 -3.83 27.12
N ILE A 353 -2.85 -3.49 25.97
CA ILE A 353 -1.48 -3.80 25.60
C ILE A 353 -0.50 -3.22 26.62
N HIS A 354 0.31 -4.09 27.21
CA HIS A 354 1.40 -3.73 28.10
C HIS A 354 2.53 -3.15 27.24
N GLU A 355 2.96 -1.94 27.54
CA GLU A 355 4.22 -1.43 27.00
C GLU A 355 5.33 -2.28 27.63
N ASN A 356 5.90 -3.23 26.87
CA ASN A 356 7.24 -3.69 27.18
C ASN A 356 8.18 -2.55 26.79
N ALA A 357 9.14 -2.21 27.67
CA ALA A 357 9.89 -0.94 27.72
C ALA A 357 10.71 -0.55 26.46
N GLY A 358 10.57 -1.27 25.35
CA GLY A 358 11.21 -0.95 24.06
C GLY A 358 10.27 -0.74 22.86
N SER A 359 8.95 -1.02 22.92
CA SER A 359 8.10 -0.98 21.70
C SER A 359 7.12 0.20 21.57
N GLY A 360 6.78 0.91 22.65
CA GLY A 360 6.04 2.20 22.58
C GLY A 360 4.69 2.18 21.83
N ASN A 361 3.96 1.06 21.87
CA ASN A 361 2.76 0.87 21.05
C ASN A 361 1.47 1.34 21.73
N ALA A 362 1.16 2.63 21.59
CA ALA A 362 -0.12 3.24 21.96
C ALA A 362 -1.23 2.94 20.92
N PHE A 363 -1.53 1.66 20.64
CA PHE A 363 -2.35 1.27 19.49
C PHE A 363 -3.70 2.01 19.41
N PHE A 364 -4.48 2.01 20.48
CA PHE A 364 -5.81 2.65 20.48
C PHE A 364 -5.74 4.15 20.16
N LEU A 365 -4.90 4.90 20.88
CA LEU A 365 -4.76 6.34 20.68
C LEU A 365 -4.12 6.68 19.33
N ARG A 366 -3.08 5.95 18.92
CA ARG A 366 -2.40 6.16 17.65
C ARG A 366 -3.32 5.91 16.46
N ARG A 367 -4.23 4.93 16.54
CA ARG A 367 -5.23 4.71 15.50
C ARG A 367 -6.28 5.82 15.44
N PHE A 368 -6.57 6.53 16.53
CA PHE A 368 -7.35 7.78 16.44
C PHE A 368 -6.58 8.90 15.74
N VAL A 369 -5.27 9.03 15.96
CA VAL A 369 -4.42 9.99 15.22
C VAL A 369 -4.52 9.70 13.72
N ASP A 370 -4.35 8.44 13.33
CA ASP A 370 -4.44 8.01 11.93
C ASP A 370 -5.83 8.26 11.35
N ALA A 371 -6.90 7.98 12.11
CA ALA A 371 -8.28 8.20 11.70
C ALA A 371 -8.51 9.66 11.27
N PHE A 372 -8.13 10.62 12.11
CA PHE A 372 -8.28 12.05 11.84
C PHE A 372 -7.25 12.61 10.84
N ARG A 373 -6.12 11.92 10.62
CA ARG A 373 -5.21 12.19 9.49
C ARG A 373 -5.71 11.67 8.15
N GLY A 374 -6.87 11.02 8.14
CA GLY A 374 -7.57 10.59 6.93
C GLY A 374 -7.58 9.09 6.68
N ALA A 375 -7.05 8.26 7.59
CA ALA A 375 -7.17 6.81 7.46
C ALA A 375 -8.63 6.33 7.57
N ALA A 376 -9.44 7.06 8.35
CA ALA A 376 -10.88 6.83 8.45
C ALA A 376 -11.67 7.53 7.33
N ALA A 377 -11.03 8.35 6.50
CA ALA A 377 -11.71 8.89 5.33
C ALA A 377 -11.98 7.74 4.36
N SER A 378 -13.23 7.57 3.96
CA SER A 378 -13.58 6.55 2.99
C SER A 378 -12.75 6.77 1.71
N PRO A 379 -12.03 5.76 1.21
CA PRO A 379 -11.34 5.87 -0.08
C PRO A 379 -12.32 6.01 -1.26
N GLY A 380 -13.64 5.90 -1.01
CA GLY A 380 -14.71 5.87 -1.98
C GLY A 380 -15.09 4.45 -2.42
N ARG A 381 -16.02 4.32 -3.36
CA ARG A 381 -16.35 3.01 -3.96
C ARG A 381 -15.21 2.59 -4.90
N ARG A 382 -15.09 1.29 -5.22
CA ARG A 382 -14.22 0.87 -6.33
C ARG A 382 -15.03 0.78 -7.64
N ASP A 383 -14.50 1.29 -8.75
CA ASP A 383 -15.08 1.04 -10.08
C ASP A 383 -14.84 -0.40 -10.54
N ALA A 384 -15.37 -0.74 -11.72
CA ALA A 384 -15.18 -2.03 -12.38
C ALA A 384 -13.70 -2.40 -12.63
N PHE A 385 -12.80 -1.41 -12.62
CA PHE A 385 -11.36 -1.59 -12.78
C PHE A 385 -10.61 -1.59 -11.44
N LYS A 386 -11.34 -1.71 -10.33
CA LYS A 386 -10.84 -1.67 -8.94
C LYS A 386 -10.16 -0.34 -8.56
N ASN A 387 -10.33 0.72 -9.34
CA ASN A 387 -9.89 2.05 -8.95
C ASN A 387 -10.85 2.63 -7.93
N TRP A 388 -10.32 3.38 -6.96
CA TRP A 388 -11.13 4.15 -6.03
C TRP A 388 -11.84 5.31 -6.76
N THR A 389 -13.16 5.19 -6.93
CA THR A 389 -14.09 6.24 -7.38
C THR A 389 -14.45 7.15 -6.22
N GLU A 390 -14.40 8.45 -6.46
CA GLU A 390 -14.84 9.45 -5.50
C GLU A 390 -16.31 9.23 -5.11
N ASP A 391 -16.58 9.23 -3.81
CA ASP A 391 -17.93 9.43 -3.29
C ASP A 391 -17.99 10.87 -2.78
N ASP A 392 -18.22 11.80 -3.70
CA ASP A 392 -18.25 13.25 -3.43
C ASP A 392 -19.26 13.62 -2.34
N ALA A 393 -20.26 12.76 -2.08
CA ALA A 393 -21.28 12.96 -1.07
C ALA A 393 -20.74 12.93 0.39
N LYS A 394 -19.53 12.38 0.62
CA LYS A 394 -18.94 12.26 1.96
C LYS A 394 -17.95 13.38 2.32
N PHE A 395 -17.49 14.17 1.36
CA PHE A 395 -16.65 15.33 1.64
C PHE A 395 -17.52 16.51 2.08
N PRO A 396 -17.09 17.36 3.03
CA PRO A 396 -15.74 17.46 3.61
C PRO A 396 -15.60 16.86 5.02
N PHE A 397 -16.47 15.93 5.46
CA PHE A 397 -16.52 15.49 6.87
C PHE A 397 -16.15 14.03 7.08
N VAL A 398 -15.49 13.75 8.19
CA VAL A 398 -15.28 12.40 8.71
C VAL A 398 -16.46 12.04 9.61
N TYR A 399 -17.00 10.84 9.44
CA TYR A 399 -18.16 10.35 10.19
C TYR A 399 -17.75 9.44 11.34
N ALA A 400 -18.52 9.45 12.42
CA ALA A 400 -18.26 8.66 13.61
C ALA A 400 -18.21 7.16 13.30
N ARG A 401 -19.08 6.66 12.41
CA ARG A 401 -19.03 5.25 11.99
C ARG A 401 -17.71 4.87 11.33
N ASP A 402 -17.15 5.75 10.50
CA ASP A 402 -15.97 5.46 9.70
C ASP A 402 -14.73 5.46 10.61
N VAL A 403 -14.66 6.40 11.56
CA VAL A 403 -13.63 6.44 12.62
C VAL A 403 -13.67 5.20 13.48
N VAL A 404 -14.85 4.87 14.04
CA VAL A 404 -14.98 3.71 14.92
C VAL A 404 -14.63 2.41 14.19
N THR A 405 -15.09 2.25 12.95
CA THR A 405 -14.80 1.06 12.14
C THR A 405 -13.30 0.94 11.85
N TYR A 406 -12.64 2.03 11.45
CA TYR A 406 -11.20 2.03 11.22
C TYR A 406 -10.41 1.73 12.49
N VAL A 407 -10.67 2.46 13.58
CA VAL A 407 -9.95 2.29 14.85
C VAL A 407 -10.13 0.87 15.38
N ALA A 408 -11.36 0.33 15.37
CA ALA A 408 -11.60 -1.03 15.82
C ALA A 408 -10.85 -2.07 14.98
N ALA A 409 -10.91 -1.98 13.65
CA ALA A 409 -10.24 -2.93 12.76
C ALA A 409 -8.70 -2.84 12.86
N ALA A 410 -8.15 -1.63 12.89
CA ALA A 410 -6.72 -1.40 12.94
C ALA A 410 -6.11 -1.87 14.27
N VAL A 411 -6.77 -1.58 15.40
CA VAL A 411 -6.32 -2.05 16.72
C VAL A 411 -6.37 -3.58 16.82
N GLN A 412 -7.41 -4.22 16.26
CA GLN A 412 -7.48 -5.68 16.20
C GLN A 412 -6.34 -6.28 15.38
N PHE A 413 -6.03 -5.67 14.23
CA PHE A 413 -4.93 -6.10 13.38
C PHE A 413 -3.57 -5.92 14.06
N ASP A 414 -3.36 -4.78 14.71
CA ASP A 414 -2.15 -4.50 15.50
C ASP A 414 -1.94 -5.54 16.59
N ALA A 415 -3.00 -5.87 17.34
CA ALA A 415 -2.99 -6.88 18.38
C ALA A 415 -2.66 -8.28 17.81
N TYR A 416 -3.22 -8.63 16.65
CA TYR A 416 -2.91 -9.87 15.94
C TYR A 416 -1.43 -9.93 15.52
N VAL A 417 -0.89 -8.87 14.90
CA VAL A 417 0.50 -8.81 14.46
C VAL A 417 1.45 -8.89 15.66
N ALA A 418 1.17 -8.15 16.73
CA ALA A 418 1.95 -8.20 17.96
C ALA A 418 1.96 -9.61 18.56
N SER A 419 0.79 -10.28 18.63
CA SER A 419 0.69 -11.68 19.08
C SER A 419 1.45 -12.65 18.19
N SER A 420 1.43 -12.45 16.88
CA SER A 420 2.20 -13.29 15.96
C SER A 420 3.70 -13.17 16.20
N ARG A 421 4.21 -11.93 16.29
CA ARG A 421 5.63 -11.68 16.59
C ARG A 421 6.05 -12.29 17.93
N ALA A 422 5.20 -12.16 18.94
CA ALA A 422 5.37 -12.79 20.25
C ALA A 422 5.47 -14.32 20.16
N ARG A 423 4.57 -14.98 19.42
CA ARG A 423 4.61 -16.43 19.18
C ARG A 423 5.86 -16.85 18.40
N ASP A 424 6.21 -16.11 17.35
CA ASP A 424 7.39 -16.40 16.52
C ASP A 424 8.67 -16.31 17.36
N ALA A 425 8.80 -15.28 18.21
CA ALA A 425 9.90 -15.13 19.16
C ALA A 425 9.99 -16.30 20.15
N MET A 426 8.86 -16.77 20.69
CA MET A 426 8.83 -17.97 21.54
C MET A 426 9.29 -19.24 20.80
N THR A 427 8.89 -19.41 19.53
CA THR A 427 9.28 -20.59 18.74
C THR A 427 10.74 -20.60 18.31
N ALA A 428 11.40 -19.44 18.22
CA ALA A 428 12.76 -19.28 17.70
C ALA A 428 13.89 -19.74 18.64
N LYS A 429 13.58 -20.30 19.83
CA LYS A 429 14.54 -20.89 20.79
C LYS A 429 15.61 -19.93 21.37
N ASP A 430 15.20 -18.78 21.90
CA ASP A 430 16.06 -17.93 22.73
C ASP A 430 15.71 -18.07 24.24
N LEU A 431 15.76 -19.31 24.74
CA LEU A 431 15.43 -19.67 26.13
C LEU A 431 16.47 -19.18 27.17
N LEU A 432 17.64 -18.68 26.73
CA LEU A 432 18.71 -18.20 27.62
C LEU A 432 18.77 -16.67 27.75
N THR A 433 18.26 -15.93 26.77
CA THR A 433 18.12 -14.46 26.76
C THR A 433 16.79 -14.02 27.36
N VAL A 434 15.74 -14.82 27.18
CA VAL A 434 14.46 -14.64 27.88
C VAL A 434 14.63 -15.19 29.31
N GLN A 435 15.25 -14.39 30.18
CA GLN A 435 15.30 -14.69 31.61
C GLN A 435 13.88 -15.05 32.10
N PHE A 436 13.81 -16.05 32.98
CA PHE A 436 12.60 -16.80 33.39
C PHE A 436 11.40 -15.98 33.94
N GLU A 437 11.44 -14.65 33.92
CA GLU A 437 10.31 -13.75 34.18
C GLU A 437 9.64 -13.22 32.89
N GLU A 438 10.36 -13.11 31.78
CA GLU A 438 9.87 -12.47 30.55
C GLU A 438 9.05 -13.41 29.65
N ALA A 439 9.27 -14.73 29.73
CA ALA A 439 8.43 -15.73 29.05
C ALA A 439 6.99 -15.77 29.58
N ALA A 440 6.76 -15.34 30.84
CA ALA A 440 5.43 -15.23 31.43
C ALA A 440 4.72 -13.89 31.10
N SER A 441 5.46 -12.90 30.58
CA SER A 441 4.95 -11.57 30.19
C SER A 441 4.57 -11.48 28.71
N VAL A 442 5.01 -12.43 27.87
CA VAL A 442 4.57 -12.57 26.47
C VAL A 442 3.14 -13.14 26.42
N ARG A 443 2.16 -12.34 26.82
CA ARG A 443 0.73 -12.69 26.76
C ARG A 443 0.20 -12.51 25.34
N ASP A 444 -0.68 -13.41 24.90
CA ASP A 444 -1.44 -13.24 23.65
C ASP A 444 -2.21 -11.91 23.70
N MET A 445 -1.81 -11.01 22.82
CA MET A 445 -2.32 -9.66 22.69
C MET A 445 -3.63 -9.70 21.90
N SER A 446 -4.76 -9.64 22.61
CA SER A 446 -6.08 -9.86 22.00
C SER A 446 -6.96 -8.63 22.00
N GLN A 447 -6.43 -7.41 21.95
CA GLN A 447 -7.25 -6.18 22.03
C GLN A 447 -8.33 -6.10 20.94
N THR A 448 -9.61 -6.10 21.34
CA THR A 448 -10.76 -5.90 20.44
C THR A 448 -11.64 -4.77 20.96
N PRO A 449 -11.55 -3.55 20.38
CA PRO A 449 -12.41 -2.45 20.79
C PRO A 449 -13.89 -2.79 20.66
N GLN A 450 -14.71 -2.36 21.62
CA GLN A 450 -16.16 -2.63 21.70
C GLN A 450 -16.95 -1.34 21.57
N LEU A 451 -17.86 -1.28 20.60
CA LEU A 451 -18.79 -0.17 20.44
C LEU A 451 -20.11 -0.45 21.18
N HIS A 452 -20.52 0.47 22.03
CA HIS A 452 -21.80 0.46 22.73
C HIS A 452 -22.65 1.65 22.27
N CYS A 453 -23.90 1.38 21.86
CA CYS A 453 -24.86 2.38 21.43
C CYS A 453 -26.30 1.87 21.60
N ASP A 454 -27.22 2.79 21.87
CA ASP A 454 -28.65 2.52 22.04
C ASP A 454 -29.45 2.66 20.76
N VAL A 455 -28.92 3.48 19.84
CA VAL A 455 -29.61 3.94 18.64
C VAL A 455 -29.00 3.20 17.44
N PRO A 456 -29.71 2.23 16.85
CA PRO A 456 -29.22 1.50 15.70
C PRO A 456 -28.90 2.45 14.54
N GLY A 457 -27.73 2.29 13.93
CA GLY A 457 -27.31 3.08 12.77
C GLY A 457 -26.96 4.55 13.07
N LEU A 458 -26.87 4.94 14.35
CA LEU A 458 -26.43 6.27 14.77
C LEU A 458 -25.11 6.65 14.08
N ASP A 459 -25.13 7.76 13.38
CA ASP A 459 -23.94 8.30 12.74
C ASP A 459 -24.04 9.82 12.64
N PHE A 460 -22.89 10.47 12.75
CA PHE A 460 -22.77 11.91 12.74
C PHE A 460 -21.37 12.35 12.34
N ARG A 461 -21.26 13.62 11.91
CA ARG A 461 -19.98 14.26 11.61
C ARG A 461 -19.16 14.37 12.88
N LEU A 462 -17.93 13.87 12.84
CA LEU A 462 -16.99 13.80 13.95
C LEU A 462 -15.71 14.63 13.70
N GLY A 463 -15.52 15.14 12.49
CA GLY A 463 -14.41 16.02 12.15
C GLY A 463 -14.43 16.35 10.66
N LYS A 464 -13.38 17.00 10.18
CA LYS A 464 -13.17 17.24 8.74
C LYS A 464 -12.22 16.20 8.14
N VAL A 465 -12.40 15.94 6.85
CA VAL A 465 -11.41 15.20 6.07
C VAL A 465 -10.24 16.16 5.79
N PRO A 466 -8.99 15.66 5.75
CA PRO A 466 -7.86 16.48 5.35
C PRO A 466 -8.09 17.22 4.02
N GLN A 467 -7.44 18.36 3.83
CA GLN A 467 -7.46 18.99 2.50
C GLN A 467 -6.67 18.16 1.47
N PRO A 468 -7.02 18.23 0.18
CA PRO A 468 -6.22 17.61 -0.89
C PRO A 468 -4.75 18.09 -0.86
N PRO A 469 -3.80 17.33 -1.44
CA PRO A 469 -2.40 17.69 -1.43
C PRO A 469 -2.17 19.08 -2.06
N MET A 470 -1.57 19.98 -1.27
CA MET A 470 -1.18 21.31 -1.74
C MET A 470 0.09 21.27 -2.59
N ASN A 471 1.01 20.37 -2.25
CA ASN A 471 2.20 20.14 -3.06
C ASN A 471 1.81 19.40 -4.34
N THR A 472 2.18 20.00 -5.47
CA THR A 472 1.94 19.43 -6.78
C THR A 472 3.16 18.65 -7.25
N PRO A 473 2.98 17.47 -7.87
CA PRO A 473 4.10 16.77 -8.49
C PRO A 473 4.65 17.60 -9.65
N THR A 474 5.95 17.43 -9.90
CA THR A 474 6.62 18.04 -11.05
C THR A 474 5.98 17.54 -12.36
N PRO A 475 5.96 18.37 -13.43
CA PRO A 475 5.55 17.91 -14.74
C PRO A 475 6.32 16.63 -15.11
N PRO A 476 5.65 15.58 -15.63
CA PRO A 476 6.33 14.33 -15.92
C PRO A 476 7.52 14.53 -16.86
N THR A 477 8.48 13.62 -16.83
CA THR A 477 9.63 13.60 -17.74
C THR A 477 9.73 12.23 -18.39
N LEU A 478 10.19 12.19 -19.64
CA LEU A 478 10.32 10.94 -20.39
C LEU A 478 11.53 10.15 -19.88
N VAL A 479 11.31 8.88 -19.54
CA VAL A 479 12.36 7.94 -19.09
C VAL A 479 12.80 7.04 -20.23
N SER A 480 11.82 6.43 -20.91
CA SER A 480 12.07 5.53 -22.03
C SER A 480 10.91 5.57 -23.00
N ALA A 481 11.18 5.22 -24.26
CA ALA A 481 10.18 5.15 -25.30
C ALA A 481 10.26 3.79 -26.00
N SER A 482 9.14 3.35 -26.56
CA SER A 482 9.07 2.31 -27.56
C SER A 482 8.26 2.81 -28.76
N THR A 483 8.00 1.95 -29.75
CA THR A 483 7.12 2.30 -30.87
C THR A 483 5.66 2.50 -30.48
N THR A 484 5.22 1.94 -29.34
CA THR A 484 3.82 1.97 -28.88
C THR A 484 3.67 2.26 -27.38
N SER A 485 4.75 2.63 -26.70
CA SER A 485 4.71 2.98 -25.27
C SER A 485 5.68 4.09 -24.90
N LEU A 486 5.35 4.85 -23.87
CA LEU A 486 6.20 5.87 -23.26
C LEU A 486 6.21 5.67 -21.75
N GLN A 487 7.39 5.52 -21.16
CA GLN A 487 7.56 5.51 -19.73
C GLN A 487 7.90 6.91 -19.26
N VAL A 488 7.12 7.44 -18.33
CA VAL A 488 7.33 8.75 -17.74
C VAL A 488 7.53 8.66 -16.23
N THR A 489 8.29 9.59 -15.67
CA THR A 489 8.55 9.73 -14.24
C THR A 489 8.21 11.14 -13.78
N TRP A 490 7.92 11.32 -12.50
CA TRP A 490 7.76 12.61 -11.87
C TRP A 490 8.36 12.55 -10.46
N THR A 491 8.42 13.70 -9.80
CA THR A 491 8.83 13.81 -8.40
C THR A 491 7.82 14.64 -7.65
N LEU A 492 7.61 14.34 -6.36
CA LEU A 492 6.83 15.19 -5.48
C LEU A 492 7.80 15.98 -4.59
N PRO A 493 7.82 17.32 -4.67
CA PRO A 493 8.64 18.14 -3.78
C PRO A 493 8.31 17.84 -2.30
N PRO A 494 9.30 17.86 -1.40
CA PRO A 494 9.07 17.63 0.02
C PRO A 494 8.00 18.60 0.52
N GLY A 495 6.97 18.04 1.17
CA GLY A 495 5.80 18.77 1.64
C GLY A 495 5.49 18.48 3.08
N ASP A 496 4.37 19.03 3.57
CA ASP A 496 3.88 18.73 4.90
C ASP A 496 3.59 17.24 5.03
N ASN A 497 4.37 16.56 5.87
CA ASN A 497 4.21 15.14 6.22
C ASN A 497 2.93 14.87 7.04
N ARG A 498 2.06 15.88 7.23
CA ARG A 498 0.83 15.79 8.03
C ARG A 498 -0.24 14.94 7.34
N THR A 499 -0.28 14.98 6.01
CA THR A 499 -1.19 14.16 5.20
C THR A 499 -0.39 13.33 4.21
N PRO A 500 -0.33 12.00 4.35
CA PRO A 500 0.45 11.16 3.45
C PRO A 500 -0.15 11.19 2.04
N VAL A 501 0.71 11.33 1.03
CA VAL A 501 0.32 11.08 -0.36
C VAL A 501 0.16 9.59 -0.55
N LEU A 502 -1.05 9.18 -0.94
CA LEU A 502 -1.44 7.80 -1.15
C LEU A 502 -1.18 7.34 -2.58
N GLY A 503 -1.07 8.28 -3.54
CA GLY A 503 -0.93 7.89 -4.93
C GLY A 503 -0.96 9.01 -5.94
N TYR A 504 -0.95 8.62 -7.21
CA TYR A 504 -0.91 9.52 -8.36
C TYR A 504 -1.89 9.12 -9.46
N GLN A 505 -2.34 10.12 -10.21
CA GLN A 505 -3.12 9.97 -11.42
C GLN A 505 -2.34 10.58 -12.58
N LEU A 506 -1.92 9.74 -13.53
CA LEU A 506 -1.30 10.19 -14.76
C LEU A 506 -2.34 10.21 -15.89
N GLU A 507 -2.45 11.35 -16.55
CA GLU A 507 -3.30 11.53 -17.72
C GLU A 507 -2.44 11.87 -18.94
N ARG A 508 -2.94 11.51 -20.11
CA ARG A 508 -2.36 11.82 -21.41
C ARG A 508 -3.38 12.50 -22.32
N LYS A 509 -2.86 13.26 -23.28
CA LYS A 509 -3.64 13.89 -24.35
C LYS A 509 -2.80 13.88 -25.63
N GLY A 510 -3.41 13.69 -26.79
CA GLY A 510 -2.72 13.81 -28.07
C GLY A 510 -2.31 15.26 -28.35
N ASP A 511 -1.16 15.46 -28.98
CA ASP A 511 -0.69 16.78 -29.39
C ASP A 511 -1.33 17.13 -30.75
N GLY A 512 -2.50 17.76 -30.70
CA GLY A 512 -3.21 18.22 -31.88
C GLY A 512 -4.62 18.72 -31.58
N PRO A 513 -5.23 19.51 -32.48
CA PRO A 513 -6.55 20.12 -32.27
C PRO A 513 -7.68 19.08 -32.19
N ALA A 514 -7.48 17.87 -32.73
CA ALA A 514 -8.47 16.79 -32.70
C ALA A 514 -8.51 16.00 -31.38
N SER A 515 -7.55 16.21 -30.47
CA SER A 515 -7.45 15.47 -29.21
C SER A 515 -7.37 16.45 -28.06
N GLU A 516 -8.49 17.07 -27.68
CA GLU A 516 -8.50 18.06 -26.60
C GLU A 516 -8.71 17.48 -25.20
N THR A 517 -9.23 16.26 -25.11
CA THR A 517 -9.61 15.62 -23.85
C THR A 517 -8.45 14.84 -23.24
N TRP A 518 -8.18 15.08 -21.96
CA TRP A 518 -7.25 14.28 -21.18
C TRP A 518 -7.87 12.93 -20.85
N THR A 519 -7.13 11.85 -21.08
CA THR A 519 -7.54 10.48 -20.77
C THR A 519 -6.55 9.83 -19.82
N LEU A 520 -7.06 8.96 -18.96
CA LEU A 520 -6.24 8.26 -17.97
C LEU A 520 -5.26 7.29 -18.68
N VAL A 521 -3.99 7.29 -18.27
CA VAL A 521 -2.95 6.45 -18.88
C VAL A 521 -3.10 4.98 -18.46
N ALA A 522 -3.34 4.74 -17.19
CA ALA A 522 -3.54 3.42 -16.59
C ALA A 522 -4.39 3.56 -15.31
N THR A 523 -4.66 2.45 -14.60
CA THR A 523 -5.33 2.50 -13.31
C THR A 523 -4.66 3.49 -12.35
N ARG A 524 -5.47 4.20 -11.55
CA ARG A 524 -4.99 5.15 -10.54
C ARG A 524 -4.05 4.41 -9.58
N LEU A 525 -2.81 4.88 -9.41
CA LEU A 525 -1.81 4.24 -8.54
C LEU A 525 -2.00 4.70 -7.09
N VAL A 526 -3.09 4.27 -6.45
CA VAL A 526 -3.47 4.72 -5.10
C VAL A 526 -3.36 3.57 -4.11
N GLN A 527 -2.43 3.70 -3.17
CA GLN A 527 -2.21 2.78 -2.05
C GLN A 527 -3.16 3.06 -0.90
N THR A 528 -3.24 2.12 0.05
CA THR A 528 -3.98 2.36 1.29
C THR A 528 -3.18 3.24 2.24
N TYR A 529 -3.85 3.88 3.21
CA TYR A 529 -3.16 4.64 4.26
C TYR A 529 -2.20 3.74 5.05
N GLU A 530 -2.61 2.51 5.36
CA GLU A 530 -1.79 1.54 6.09
C GLU A 530 -0.49 1.22 5.36
N ASP A 531 -0.59 1.00 4.04
CA ASP A 531 0.59 0.70 3.22
C ASP A 531 1.61 1.83 3.26
N VAL A 532 1.16 3.08 3.15
CA VAL A 532 2.06 4.23 3.09
C VAL A 532 2.64 4.58 4.46
N VAL A 533 1.81 4.62 5.50
CA VAL A 533 2.21 5.14 6.82
C VAL A 533 2.86 4.10 7.71
N HIS A 534 2.37 2.86 7.70
CA HIS A 534 2.84 1.80 8.60
C HIS A 534 3.72 0.78 7.88
N ASN A 535 3.43 0.45 6.62
CA ASN A 535 4.28 -0.44 5.83
C ASN A 535 5.37 0.29 5.02
N ALA A 536 5.44 1.62 5.12
CA ALA A 536 6.41 2.48 4.42
C ALA A 536 6.47 2.27 2.89
N VAL A 537 5.36 1.86 2.28
CA VAL A 537 5.25 1.66 0.84
C VAL A 537 5.22 3.02 0.16
N VAL A 538 6.26 3.31 -0.63
CA VAL A 538 6.32 4.55 -1.42
C VAL A 538 5.41 4.40 -2.64
N PRO A 539 4.42 5.30 -2.85
CA PRO A 539 3.61 5.26 -4.06
C PRO A 539 4.48 5.45 -5.31
N PRO A 540 4.29 4.63 -6.37
CA PRO A 540 5.14 4.67 -7.54
C PRO A 540 5.04 6.01 -8.27
N MET A 541 6.21 6.61 -8.56
CA MET A 541 6.33 7.86 -9.31
C MET A 541 6.73 7.66 -10.78
N THR A 542 6.65 6.42 -11.25
CA THR A 542 6.92 6.05 -12.64
C THR A 542 5.74 5.28 -13.21
N LEU A 543 5.38 5.55 -14.47
CA LEU A 543 4.32 4.81 -15.15
C LEU A 543 4.59 4.71 -16.65
N THR A 544 4.20 3.56 -17.22
CA THR A 544 4.31 3.29 -18.65
C THR A 544 2.95 3.43 -19.33
N ALA A 545 2.83 4.42 -20.21
CA ALA A 545 1.71 4.56 -21.12
C ALA A 545 1.87 3.57 -22.28
N THR A 546 0.94 2.64 -22.46
CA THR A 546 0.98 1.61 -23.51
C THR A 546 -0.11 1.84 -24.56
N GLY A 547 -0.02 1.16 -25.71
CA GLY A 547 -1.00 1.26 -26.78
C GLY A 547 -1.04 2.63 -27.47
N LEU A 548 0.07 3.35 -27.46
CA LEU A 548 0.20 4.65 -28.12
C LEU A 548 0.37 4.45 -29.63
N ALA A 549 -0.26 5.30 -30.42
CA ALA A 549 -0.08 5.32 -31.86
C ALA A 549 1.37 5.71 -32.19
N SER A 550 2.00 4.97 -33.10
CA SER A 550 3.38 5.24 -33.51
C SER A 550 3.50 6.61 -34.17
N ASP A 551 4.58 7.31 -33.86
CA ASP A 551 4.94 8.67 -34.29
C ASP A 551 3.97 9.80 -33.90
N ALA A 552 2.89 9.49 -33.17
CA ALA A 552 2.02 10.49 -32.57
C ALA A 552 2.68 11.10 -31.33
N ALA A 553 2.51 12.41 -31.15
CA ALA A 553 3.00 13.12 -29.97
C ALA A 553 1.90 13.18 -28.89
N PHE A 554 2.30 13.02 -27.64
CA PHE A 554 1.44 13.02 -26.47
C PHE A 554 1.99 13.98 -25.41
N ARG A 555 1.09 14.63 -24.68
CA ARG A 555 1.43 15.37 -23.46
C ARG A 555 0.93 14.60 -22.26
N PHE A 556 1.66 14.67 -21.15
CA PHE A 556 1.28 14.04 -19.90
C PHE A 556 1.17 15.07 -18.78
N ARG A 557 0.23 14.85 -17.88
CA ARG A 557 0.08 15.62 -16.65
C ARG A 557 -0.20 14.67 -15.49
N VAL A 558 0.23 15.05 -14.30
CA VAL A 558 0.09 14.25 -13.10
C VAL A 558 -0.45 15.09 -11.94
N ARG A 559 -1.22 14.45 -11.07
CA ARG A 559 -1.63 15.00 -9.77
C ARG A 559 -1.50 13.95 -8.67
N ALA A 560 -1.23 14.42 -7.46
CA ALA A 560 -1.16 13.60 -6.25
C ALA A 560 -2.53 13.42 -5.60
N ARG A 561 -2.70 12.36 -4.81
CA ARG A 561 -3.88 12.11 -3.97
C ARG A 561 -3.47 11.84 -2.53
N ASN A 562 -4.21 12.39 -1.58
CA ASN A 562 -4.23 11.94 -0.19
C ASN A 562 -5.67 11.52 0.19
N ALA A 563 -5.92 11.31 1.49
CA ALA A 563 -7.25 11.02 2.01
C ALA A 563 -8.30 12.12 1.72
N GLY A 564 -7.83 13.36 1.57
CA GLY A 564 -8.61 14.54 1.21
C GLY A 564 -9.04 14.64 -0.26
N GLY A 565 -8.49 13.78 -1.12
CA GLY A 565 -8.80 13.76 -2.55
C GLY A 565 -7.61 14.16 -3.41
N TRP A 566 -7.89 14.61 -4.63
CA TRP A 566 -6.88 14.94 -5.64
C TRP A 566 -6.39 16.38 -5.52
N GLY A 567 -5.08 16.55 -5.50
CA GLY A 567 -4.42 17.85 -5.52
C GLY A 567 -4.47 18.52 -6.89
N HIS A 568 -3.92 19.73 -6.95
CA HIS A 568 -3.86 20.52 -8.17
C HIS A 568 -2.85 19.95 -9.19
N ILE A 569 -3.00 20.36 -10.46
CA ILE A 569 -2.07 20.03 -11.54
C ILE A 569 -1.22 21.26 -11.86
N GLN A 570 0.10 21.18 -11.67
CA GLN A 570 0.99 22.33 -11.90
C GLN A 570 1.31 22.59 -13.38
N GLY A 571 1.14 21.59 -14.25
CA GLY A 571 1.44 21.70 -15.67
C GLY A 571 1.46 20.35 -16.39
N TRP A 572 1.97 20.34 -17.61
CA TRP A 572 2.12 19.14 -18.44
C TRP A 572 3.47 19.10 -19.14
N THR A 573 3.89 17.92 -19.54
CA THR A 573 5.11 17.73 -20.34
C THR A 573 5.03 18.51 -21.65
N PRO A 574 6.19 18.91 -22.22
CA PRO A 574 6.30 19.10 -23.67
C PRO A 574 5.81 17.85 -24.43
N ALA A 575 5.43 18.02 -25.69
CA ALA A 575 4.96 16.91 -26.52
C ALA A 575 6.05 15.83 -26.69
N GLN A 576 5.75 14.61 -26.24
CA GLN A 576 6.62 13.44 -26.31
C GLN A 576 6.11 12.51 -27.41
N LYS A 577 6.96 12.07 -28.34
CA LYS A 577 6.55 11.11 -29.37
C LYS A 577 6.97 9.69 -28.97
N ALA A 578 6.14 8.71 -29.29
CA ALA A 578 6.53 7.30 -29.32
C ALA A 578 6.94 6.96 -30.75
N GLY A 579 8.10 6.35 -31.00
CA GLY A 579 8.50 6.05 -32.38
C GLY A 579 9.93 5.58 -32.58
N ALA A 580 10.15 4.91 -33.71
CA ALA A 580 11.46 4.38 -34.12
C ALA A 580 12.52 5.48 -34.24
N LYS A 581 12.12 6.70 -34.63
CA LYS A 581 13.01 7.87 -34.69
C LYS A 581 13.61 8.22 -33.31
N ILE A 582 12.77 8.26 -32.27
CA ILE A 582 13.23 8.60 -30.91
C ILE A 582 14.08 7.47 -30.34
N LEU A 583 13.68 6.22 -30.57
CA LEU A 583 14.48 5.05 -30.21
C LEU A 583 15.90 5.11 -30.80
N LEU A 584 16.02 5.43 -32.09
CA LEU A 584 17.32 5.56 -32.75
C LEU A 584 18.13 6.73 -32.20
N ASN A 585 17.50 7.88 -31.93
CA ASN A 585 18.19 9.02 -31.31
C ASN A 585 18.72 8.68 -29.91
N ASP A 586 17.92 8.00 -29.08
CA ASP A 586 18.33 7.56 -27.74
C ASP A 586 19.43 6.49 -27.79
N LEU A 587 19.37 5.61 -28.81
CA LEU A 587 20.43 4.64 -29.10
C LEU A 587 21.75 5.36 -29.43
N PHE A 588 21.75 6.38 -30.30
CA PHE A 588 22.96 7.14 -30.62
C PHE A 588 23.52 7.93 -29.43
N ALA A 589 22.65 8.39 -28.52
CA ALA A 589 23.11 9.05 -27.29
C ALA A 589 23.81 8.08 -26.34
N LYS A 590 23.38 6.81 -26.29
CA LYS A 590 23.97 5.77 -25.42
C LYS A 590 25.23 5.12 -26.00
N PHE A 591 25.28 4.92 -27.32
CA PHE A 591 26.39 4.23 -27.99
C PHE A 591 27.20 5.20 -28.84
N SER A 592 28.43 5.46 -28.42
CA SER A 592 29.32 6.35 -29.17
C SER A 592 29.72 5.75 -30.52
N TYR A 593 29.83 6.61 -31.53
CA TYR A 593 30.32 6.21 -32.85
C TYR A 593 31.69 5.51 -32.79
N ALA A 594 32.57 5.96 -31.88
CA ALA A 594 33.91 5.42 -31.73
C ALA A 594 33.94 3.94 -31.32
N ALA A 595 32.98 3.49 -30.51
CA ALA A 595 32.90 2.11 -30.06
C ALA A 595 32.17 1.20 -31.06
N PHE A 596 31.18 1.73 -31.81
CA PHE A 596 30.33 0.92 -32.69
C PHE A 596 30.04 1.58 -34.05
N PRO A 597 31.05 1.72 -34.95
CA PRO A 597 30.92 2.49 -36.19
C PRO A 597 29.89 1.90 -37.17
N SER A 598 29.87 0.58 -37.34
CA SER A 598 28.98 -0.13 -38.26
C SER A 598 27.51 -0.09 -37.80
N ALA A 599 27.29 -0.24 -36.49
CA ALA A 599 25.95 -0.12 -35.90
C ALA A 599 25.43 1.32 -36.02
N HIS A 600 26.29 2.32 -35.79
CA HIS A 600 25.92 3.72 -35.92
C HIS A 600 25.62 4.11 -37.38
N ALA A 601 26.39 3.60 -38.35
CA ALA A 601 26.10 3.80 -39.78
C ALA A 601 24.77 3.18 -40.20
N THR A 602 24.49 1.95 -39.73
CA THR A 602 23.22 1.25 -39.98
C THR A 602 22.05 1.99 -39.34
N GLY A 603 22.23 2.45 -38.11
CA GLY A 603 21.24 3.26 -37.42
C GLY A 603 20.97 4.58 -38.16
N LEU A 604 22.00 5.30 -38.61
CA LEU A 604 21.83 6.57 -39.33
C LEU A 604 21.10 6.35 -40.66
N TRP A 605 21.37 5.24 -41.35
CA TRP A 605 20.60 4.84 -42.51
C TRP A 605 19.12 4.62 -42.15
N ALA A 606 18.84 3.86 -41.07
CA ALA A 606 17.48 3.62 -40.62
C ALA A 606 16.77 4.93 -40.21
N LEU A 607 17.47 5.81 -39.49
CA LEU A 607 16.96 7.12 -39.09
C LEU A 607 16.61 7.96 -40.32
N ARG A 608 17.50 8.01 -41.31
CA ARG A 608 17.27 8.69 -42.59
C ARG A 608 16.06 8.13 -43.33
N VAL A 609 15.92 6.80 -43.41
CA VAL A 609 14.77 6.14 -44.05
C VAL A 609 13.46 6.49 -43.34
N ILE A 610 13.49 6.65 -42.02
CA ILE A 610 12.32 7.03 -41.21
C ILE A 610 12.00 8.53 -41.37
N THR A 611 13.01 9.40 -41.40
CA THR A 611 12.81 10.85 -41.51
C THR A 611 12.50 11.32 -42.92
N GLU A 612 13.11 10.66 -43.90
CA GLU A 612 13.01 10.95 -45.32
C GLU A 612 12.70 9.61 -46.03
N PRO A 613 11.44 9.14 -45.96
CA PRO A 613 11.07 7.93 -46.66
C PRO A 613 11.44 8.13 -48.14
N PRO A 614 12.21 7.20 -48.73
CA PRO A 614 12.71 7.38 -50.08
C PRO A 614 11.51 7.61 -50.98
N THR A 615 11.48 8.77 -51.64
CA THR A 615 10.39 9.12 -52.56
C THR A 615 10.36 8.06 -53.63
N ARG A 616 9.38 7.14 -53.55
CA ARG A 616 9.16 6.18 -54.63
C ARG A 616 8.72 6.99 -55.83
N ARG A 617 9.65 7.19 -56.77
CA ARG A 617 9.33 7.68 -58.11
C ARG A 617 8.16 6.86 -58.63
N LYS A 618 7.08 7.53 -59.07
CA LYS A 618 5.97 6.85 -59.74
C LYS A 618 6.53 6.14 -60.97
N ILE A 619 6.57 4.81 -60.91
CA ILE A 619 7.02 3.96 -62.01
C ILE A 619 5.97 4.08 -63.11
N GLY A 620 6.37 4.51 -64.31
CA GLY A 620 5.46 4.59 -65.46
C GLY A 620 4.95 3.20 -65.84
N ARG A 621 3.75 3.09 -66.43
CA ARG A 621 3.14 1.79 -66.79
C ARG A 621 4.10 0.86 -67.56
N ASN A 622 4.83 1.40 -68.53
CA ASN A 622 5.79 0.64 -69.34
C ASN A 622 7.00 0.17 -68.52
N GLU A 623 7.50 1.01 -67.62
CA GLU A 623 8.60 0.64 -66.72
C GLU A 623 8.16 -0.42 -65.70
N ALA A 624 6.93 -0.34 -65.20
CA ALA A 624 6.34 -1.35 -64.32
C ALA A 624 6.16 -2.68 -65.06
N ALA A 625 5.64 -2.63 -66.29
CA ALA A 625 5.51 -3.80 -67.15
C ALA A 625 6.87 -4.44 -67.43
N MET A 626 7.90 -3.65 -67.78
CA MET A 626 9.26 -4.16 -68.00
C MET A 626 9.86 -4.80 -66.75
N LYS A 627 9.65 -4.21 -65.56
CA LYS A 627 10.12 -4.80 -64.29
C LYS A 627 9.42 -6.11 -63.97
N LEU A 628 8.09 -6.18 -64.14
CA LEU A 628 7.32 -7.41 -63.95
C LEU A 628 7.71 -8.50 -64.95
N GLN A 629 7.85 -8.14 -66.23
CA GLN A 629 8.32 -9.04 -67.27
C GLN A 629 9.75 -9.52 -67.01
N GLY A 630 10.64 -8.63 -66.59
CA GLY A 630 12.02 -8.96 -66.21
C GLY A 630 12.08 -9.91 -65.02
N LEU A 631 11.26 -9.67 -63.99
CA LEU A 631 11.12 -10.56 -62.84
C LEU A 631 10.58 -11.94 -63.26
N PHE A 632 9.56 -11.97 -64.12
CA PHE A 632 9.01 -13.21 -64.65
C PHE A 632 10.05 -13.99 -65.46
N ARG A 633 10.73 -13.35 -66.42
CA ARG A 633 11.80 -13.96 -67.22
C ARG A 633 12.95 -14.45 -66.35
N ARG A 634 13.34 -13.68 -65.33
CA ARG A 634 14.38 -14.10 -64.38
C ARG A 634 13.94 -15.32 -63.57
N ARG A 635 12.68 -15.36 -63.12
CA ARG A 635 12.11 -16.50 -62.40
C ARG A 635 12.04 -17.74 -63.31
N GLN A 636 11.65 -17.56 -64.57
CA GLN A 636 11.61 -18.62 -65.56
C GLN A 636 13.01 -19.15 -65.89
N ALA A 637 13.99 -18.28 -66.11
CA ALA A 637 15.38 -18.65 -66.34
C ALA A 637 15.98 -19.40 -65.14
N ARG A 638 15.70 -18.97 -63.91
CA ARG A 638 16.12 -19.69 -62.69
C ARG A 638 15.46 -21.07 -62.59
N ARG A 639 14.17 -21.18 -62.91
CA ARG A 639 13.48 -22.48 -62.95
C ARG A 639 14.07 -23.42 -64.00
N LEU A 640 14.39 -22.90 -65.19
CA LEU A 640 15.03 -23.68 -66.24
C LEU A 640 16.43 -24.13 -65.84
N LEU A 641 17.24 -23.24 -65.27
CA LEU A 641 18.56 -23.57 -64.75
C LEU A 641 18.49 -24.61 -63.63
N ALA A 642 17.53 -24.49 -62.71
CA ALA A 642 17.31 -25.48 -61.66
C ALA A 642 16.89 -26.84 -62.24
N ALA A 643 15.99 -26.85 -63.24
CA ALA A 643 15.57 -28.09 -63.91
C ALA A 643 16.73 -28.76 -64.66
N MET A 644 17.56 -27.98 -65.37
CA MET A 644 18.77 -28.48 -66.02
C MET A 644 19.78 -29.01 -65.00
N ALA A 645 19.91 -28.35 -63.85
CA ALA A 645 20.77 -28.79 -62.77
C ALA A 645 20.33 -30.11 -62.16
N THR A 646 19.03 -30.26 -61.87
CA THR A 646 18.47 -31.50 -61.34
C THR A 646 18.59 -32.64 -62.34
N ALA A 647 18.56 -32.35 -63.65
CA ALA A 647 18.78 -33.34 -64.69
C ALA A 647 20.26 -33.77 -64.80
N LEU A 648 21.20 -32.84 -64.58
CA LEU A 648 22.64 -33.13 -64.61
C LEU A 648 23.13 -33.83 -63.33
N PHE A 649 22.50 -33.55 -62.19
CA PHE A 649 22.85 -34.09 -60.89
C PHE A 649 21.62 -34.69 -60.19
N PRO A 650 21.05 -35.80 -60.69
CA PRO A 650 20.01 -36.53 -59.99
C PRO A 650 20.50 -36.96 -58.61
N GLN A 651 19.61 -36.79 -57.63
CA GLN A 651 19.79 -37.30 -56.29
C GLN A 651 19.39 -38.78 -56.26
N ILE A 652 20.30 -39.65 -55.86
CA ILE A 652 20.10 -41.09 -55.78
C ILE A 652 20.31 -41.52 -54.33
N ILE A 653 19.44 -42.40 -53.84
CA ILE A 653 19.54 -42.95 -52.48
C ILE A 653 20.39 -44.21 -52.55
N ASP A 654 21.46 -44.27 -51.78
CA ASP A 654 22.26 -45.48 -51.62
C ASP A 654 21.47 -46.51 -50.78
N PRO A 655 21.16 -47.71 -51.32
CA PRO A 655 20.38 -48.71 -50.62
C PRO A 655 21.09 -49.29 -49.37
N ALA A 656 22.42 -49.17 -49.26
CA ALA A 656 23.17 -49.69 -48.11
C ALA A 656 23.16 -48.72 -46.91
N THR A 657 23.22 -47.41 -47.16
CA THR A 657 23.33 -46.38 -46.12
C THR A 657 22.06 -45.56 -45.91
N GLY A 658 21.10 -45.60 -46.85
CA GLY A 658 19.90 -44.78 -46.84
C GLY A 658 20.16 -43.29 -47.07
N LEU A 659 21.42 -42.91 -47.33
CA LEU A 659 21.84 -41.53 -47.57
C LEU A 659 21.79 -41.21 -49.06
N ALA A 660 21.49 -39.95 -49.36
CA ALA A 660 21.39 -39.48 -50.72
C ALA A 660 22.73 -38.92 -51.23
N TYR A 661 23.16 -39.36 -52.40
CA TYR A 661 24.30 -38.82 -53.14
C TYR A 661 23.83 -38.26 -54.49
N TYR A 662 24.66 -37.43 -55.10
CA TYR A 662 24.39 -36.81 -56.40
C TYR A 662 25.29 -37.43 -57.45
N TYR A 663 24.70 -37.83 -58.58
CA TYR A 663 25.42 -38.44 -59.70
C TYR A 663 25.53 -37.47 -60.87
N ASP A 664 26.73 -37.12 -61.30
CA ASP A 664 26.94 -36.29 -62.49
C ASP A 664 26.72 -37.12 -63.75
N THR A 665 25.62 -36.88 -64.47
CA THR A 665 25.27 -37.63 -65.69
C THR A 665 26.24 -37.40 -66.85
N ARG A 666 27.09 -36.38 -66.79
CA ARG A 666 28.04 -36.04 -67.86
C ARG A 666 29.43 -36.63 -67.64
N THR A 667 29.88 -36.69 -66.39
CA THR A 667 31.22 -37.18 -66.05
C THR A 667 31.20 -38.58 -65.44
N GLY A 668 30.03 -39.07 -65.03
CA GLY A 668 29.85 -40.35 -64.37
C GLY A 668 30.33 -40.38 -62.91
N ALA A 669 30.70 -39.22 -62.34
CA ALA A 669 31.22 -39.11 -60.98
C ALA A 669 30.08 -39.00 -59.94
N ALA A 670 30.24 -39.66 -58.80
CA ALA A 670 29.31 -39.56 -57.66
C ALA A 670 29.89 -38.65 -56.56
N SER A 671 29.05 -37.80 -55.97
CA SER A 671 29.41 -36.90 -54.86
C SER A 671 28.36 -36.95 -53.75
N TRP A 672 28.82 -37.00 -52.49
CA TRP A 672 27.95 -36.93 -51.31
C TRP A 672 27.60 -35.50 -50.90
N THR A 673 28.28 -34.49 -51.48
CA THR A 673 27.97 -33.08 -51.25
C THR A 673 27.13 -32.51 -52.38
N PRO A 674 26.02 -31.79 -52.09
CA PRO A 674 25.20 -31.16 -53.11
C PRO A 674 26.02 -30.10 -53.86
N PRO A 675 25.90 -29.98 -55.19
CA PRO A 675 26.64 -28.99 -55.95
C PRO A 675 26.26 -27.56 -55.48
N SER A 676 27.26 -26.82 -55.01
CA SER A 676 27.12 -25.56 -54.26
C SER A 676 26.48 -24.39 -55.04
N ARG A 677 26.22 -24.53 -56.34
CA ARG A 677 25.59 -23.49 -57.18
C ARG A 677 24.07 -23.64 -57.39
N PHE A 678 23.41 -24.63 -56.77
CA PHE A 678 21.98 -24.88 -57.02
C PHE A 678 21.03 -24.65 -55.84
N LEU A 679 21.50 -24.12 -54.71
CA LEU A 679 20.64 -23.77 -53.57
C LEU A 679 20.61 -22.27 -53.34
N VAL A 680 19.90 -21.55 -54.21
CA VAL A 680 19.23 -20.31 -53.80
C VAL A 680 17.77 -20.47 -54.21
N SER A 681 16.99 -21.08 -53.31
CA SER A 681 15.54 -21.01 -53.33
C SER A 681 15.09 -19.57 -53.16
#